data_AF-A0A2N2CS82-F1
#
_entry.id   AF-A0A2N2CS82-F1
#
_cell.length_a   1.000
_cell.length_b   1.000
_cell.length_c   1.000
_cell.angle_alpha   90.00
_cell.angle_beta   90.00
_cell.angle_gamma   90.00
#
_symmetry.space_group_name_H-M   'P 1'
#
loop_
_entity.id
_entity.type
_entity.pdbx_description
1 polymer ?
#
loop_
_entity_poly.entity_id
_entity_poly.type
_entity_poly.pdbx_seq_one_letter_code
_entity_poly.pdbx_strand_id
1 'polypeptide(L)'
;MKKVVIVGAGYAGILTAKKLAKSLKKLGEAEITIIDKNPFHTMLTELHEVAAGRVDEDSIKIGLRKVFAGRKVDIKLDTVTNVNFEAKIVKGEEASYEYDYLVIASGSRPAFYGVPGVEENTFKLWSYEDAVLLRDHIVNVFRKASSEKDPEERKRLLTFYVIGAGFTGVEMVGELAEYVPFLCEKFEIHPEEVTMVNVDGLTRPIPSLPEKISDKVARRLNKMGVALLMNTIVTSVSEKSIELKCKDGNITRSVGTVIWVAGIQSSAIAQVSADSLEKLRGGRIPVDEFLRSTKDEAVYVVGDNMYYVPKGQEAPVPQMVENCEQSADVAAHNIFCALTGQGKMEAYKPTFHGVMVSIGGRYGVAHVGLPGRFFSLASWFAMLAKHFINIIYFIQVLGWNKVFSYMKHEFFTIRNCRSFVGGHFSNRTPSFLLVPLRVWLGAVWLFEGIIKIVEGWFKDPKLTDFFGGALAWYESILNPQNAAAASDAVSAATSASEGAANIASGVVIFNWNILGLFRMIFVSGKELAASTLNDFAFRLDIPLMNWFVDKLILPYNWVQITMQVFIVVAEILIGLALIGGLFTTPSAAVSLILQFMFVCTTGLYLGTFWMIFAGIAVLIGAGRVFGLDYYAMPALKKVWRKLPLIRKSYLYHD
;
A
#
# COMPACT_ATOMS: atom_id res chain seq x y z
N MET A 1 8.50 -27.87 25.99
CA MET A 1 8.12 -27.22 24.72
C MET A 1 9.37 -27.13 23.87
N LYS A 2 9.25 -27.38 22.57
CA LYS A 2 10.38 -27.26 21.64
C LYS A 2 10.70 -25.79 21.38
N LYS A 3 11.97 -25.43 21.30
CA LYS A 3 12.44 -24.05 21.07
C LYS A 3 12.77 -23.83 19.60
N VAL A 4 12.11 -22.87 18.96
CA VAL A 4 12.44 -22.43 17.60
C VAL A 4 13.03 -21.04 17.67
N VAL A 5 14.30 -20.90 17.28
CA VAL A 5 15.00 -19.61 17.25
C VAL A 5 15.16 -19.15 15.81
N ILE A 6 14.77 -17.91 15.53
CA ILE A 6 14.86 -17.29 14.21
C ILE A 6 15.79 -16.09 14.33
N VAL A 7 16.91 -16.12 13.59
CA VAL A 7 17.90 -15.04 13.58
C VAL A 7 17.65 -14.13 12.40
N GLY A 8 17.22 -12.90 12.68
CA GLY A 8 16.87 -11.87 11.71
C GLY A 8 15.37 -11.70 11.52
N ALA A 9 14.90 -10.46 11.60
CA ALA A 9 13.53 -10.03 11.34
C ALA A 9 13.41 -9.27 10.00
N GLY A 10 14.16 -9.73 8.99
CA GLY A 10 13.99 -9.34 7.59
C GLY A 10 12.75 -9.99 6.94
N TYR A 11 12.64 -9.90 5.61
CA TYR A 11 11.50 -10.41 4.85
C TYR A 11 11.20 -11.88 5.15
N ALA A 12 12.22 -12.75 5.13
CA ALA A 12 12.04 -14.17 5.37
C ALA A 12 11.70 -14.46 6.84
N GLY A 13 12.48 -13.92 7.78
CA GLY A 13 12.33 -14.22 9.20
C GLY A 13 10.97 -13.85 9.78
N ILE A 14 10.44 -12.66 9.45
CA ILE A 14 9.10 -12.27 9.94
C ILE A 14 8.01 -13.18 9.38
N LEU A 15 8.12 -13.59 8.11
CA LEU A 15 7.13 -14.45 7.47
C LEU A 15 7.19 -15.86 8.03
N THR A 16 8.40 -16.41 8.23
CA THR A 16 8.59 -17.72 8.86
C THR A 16 7.98 -17.74 10.26
N ALA A 17 8.32 -16.75 11.10
CA ALA A 17 7.79 -16.65 12.46
C ALA A 17 6.26 -16.52 12.47
N LYS A 18 5.68 -15.69 11.59
CA LYS A 18 4.23 -15.49 11.52
C LYS A 18 3.48 -16.73 11.06
N LYS A 19 3.98 -17.40 10.03
CA LYS A 19 3.37 -18.60 9.45
C LYS A 19 3.45 -19.75 10.46
N LEU A 20 4.61 -19.95 11.08
CA LEU A 20 4.80 -20.95 12.11
C LEU A 20 3.89 -20.70 13.33
N ALA A 21 3.82 -19.46 13.83
CA ALA A 21 2.93 -19.10 14.94
C ALA A 21 1.44 -19.29 14.60
N LYS A 22 1.05 -19.14 13.32
CA LYS A 22 -0.31 -19.41 12.86
C LYS A 22 -0.60 -20.91 12.87
N SER A 23 0.32 -21.73 12.36
CA SER A 23 0.16 -23.20 12.28
C SER A 23 0.15 -23.84 13.67
N LEU A 24 1.01 -23.38 14.59
CA LEU A 24 1.11 -23.93 15.95
C LEU A 24 0.05 -23.41 16.94
N LYS A 25 -0.82 -22.49 16.50
CA LYS A 25 -1.77 -21.76 17.37
C LYS A 25 -2.64 -22.68 18.23
N LYS A 26 -3.04 -23.85 17.70
CA LYS A 26 -3.93 -24.81 18.38
C LYS A 26 -3.21 -25.84 19.24
N LEU A 27 -1.90 -26.02 19.02
CA LEU A 27 -1.13 -27.12 19.59
C LEU A 27 -0.36 -26.68 20.85
N GLY A 28 0.17 -25.45 20.88
CA GLY A 28 0.91 -24.94 22.04
C GLY A 28 2.24 -25.67 22.30
N GLU A 29 2.77 -26.38 21.30
CA GLU A 29 3.89 -27.32 21.44
C GLU A 29 5.29 -26.68 21.35
N ALA A 30 5.39 -25.43 20.87
CA ALA A 30 6.67 -24.76 20.69
C ALA A 30 6.69 -23.29 21.16
N GLU A 31 7.88 -22.87 21.58
CA GLU A 31 8.25 -21.49 21.87
C GLU A 31 9.00 -20.92 20.67
N ILE A 32 8.47 -19.84 20.07
CA ILE A 32 9.08 -19.19 18.92
C ILE A 32 9.75 -17.90 19.39
N THR A 33 11.06 -17.83 19.22
CA THR A 33 11.87 -16.64 19.50
C THR A 33 12.40 -16.07 18.19
N ILE A 34 12.17 -14.77 17.94
CA ILE A 34 12.80 -14.04 16.85
C ILE A 34 13.76 -13.00 17.41
N ILE A 35 15.00 -13.02 16.92
CA ILE A 35 16.09 -12.15 17.38
C ILE A 35 16.44 -11.20 16.25
N ASP A 36 16.42 -9.89 16.52
CA ASP A 36 16.90 -8.87 15.58
C ASP A 36 17.56 -7.73 16.34
N LYS A 37 18.53 -7.07 15.71
CA LYS A 37 19.21 -5.90 16.27
C LYS A 37 18.33 -4.64 16.31
N ASN A 38 17.25 -4.61 15.51
CA ASN A 38 16.34 -3.48 15.38
C ASN A 38 14.94 -3.84 15.89
N PRO A 39 14.20 -2.89 16.52
CA PRO A 39 12.84 -3.12 16.99
C PRO A 39 11.79 -3.11 15.86
N PHE A 40 12.22 -3.04 14.60
CA PHE A 40 11.39 -2.95 13.41
C PHE A 40 12.00 -3.76 12.25
N HIS A 41 11.11 -4.27 11.40
CA HIS A 41 11.45 -4.78 10.07
C HIS A 41 11.66 -3.59 9.12
N THR A 42 12.74 -3.62 8.33
CA THR A 42 13.09 -2.58 7.35
C THR A 42 12.67 -2.99 5.94
N MET A 43 11.98 -2.10 5.24
CA MET A 43 11.64 -2.25 3.82
C MET A 43 12.86 -1.95 2.95
N LEU A 44 13.70 -2.96 2.71
CA LEU A 44 14.94 -2.81 1.93
C LEU A 44 14.67 -2.37 0.48
N THR A 45 13.49 -2.72 -0.08
CA THR A 45 13.10 -2.37 -1.45
C THR A 45 12.73 -0.90 -1.65
N GLU A 46 12.69 -0.10 -0.58
CA GLU A 46 12.24 1.29 -0.62
C GLU A 46 13.30 2.26 -0.05
N LEU A 47 14.52 1.78 0.22
CA LEU A 47 15.59 2.58 0.83
C LEU A 47 15.98 3.78 -0.04
N HIS A 48 16.04 3.61 -1.36
CA HIS A 48 16.37 4.67 -2.31
C HIS A 48 15.39 5.84 -2.25
N GLU A 49 14.14 5.57 -1.88
CA GLU A 49 13.08 6.58 -1.79
C GLU A 49 13.29 7.51 -0.58
N VAL A 50 13.72 6.94 0.55
CA VAL A 50 14.09 7.70 1.75
C VAL A 50 15.42 8.42 1.54
N ALA A 51 16.41 7.75 0.95
CA ALA A 51 17.73 8.32 0.67
C ALA A 51 17.63 9.56 -0.23
N ALA A 52 16.69 9.59 -1.17
CA ALA A 52 16.43 10.75 -2.02
C ALA A 52 15.28 11.65 -1.53
N GLY A 53 14.88 11.54 -0.26
CA GLY A 53 13.91 12.45 0.37
C GLY A 53 12.51 12.45 -0.25
N ARG A 54 12.12 11.39 -0.97
CA ARG A 54 10.79 11.27 -1.57
C ARG A 54 9.72 10.94 -0.54
N VAL A 55 10.04 10.03 0.38
CA VAL A 55 9.17 9.61 1.48
C VAL A 55 9.87 9.76 2.83
N ASP A 56 9.07 9.89 3.89
CA ASP A 56 9.58 9.95 5.26
C ASP A 56 10.10 8.57 5.71
N GLU A 57 11.11 8.55 6.57
CA GLU A 57 11.78 7.33 7.03
C GLU A 57 10.87 6.32 7.77
N ASP A 58 9.73 6.77 8.28
CA ASP A 58 8.72 5.88 8.87
C ASP A 58 8.03 5.00 7.82
N SER A 59 8.09 5.35 6.53
CA SER A 59 7.51 4.55 5.45
C SER A 59 8.17 3.17 5.34
N ILE A 60 9.47 3.10 5.66
CA ILE A 60 10.29 1.88 5.55
C ILE A 60 10.43 1.10 6.86
N LYS A 61 9.85 1.59 7.97
CA LYS A 61 9.87 0.91 9.27
C LYS A 61 8.55 0.18 9.54
N ILE A 62 8.63 -1.08 9.95
CA ILE A 62 7.48 -1.87 10.41
C ILE A 62 7.80 -2.47 11.79
N GLY A 63 7.27 -1.87 12.87
CA GLY A 63 7.57 -2.30 14.24
C GLY A 63 7.22 -3.77 14.51
N LEU A 64 8.18 -4.55 15.02
CA LEU A 64 8.03 -6.00 15.22
C LEU A 64 6.90 -6.35 16.20
N ARG A 65 6.74 -5.56 17.26
CA ARG A 65 5.61 -5.71 18.22
C ARG A 65 4.25 -5.57 17.53
N LYS A 66 4.16 -4.72 16.50
CA LYS A 66 2.93 -4.56 15.69
C LYS A 66 2.73 -5.78 14.80
N VAL A 67 3.79 -6.25 14.14
CA VAL A 67 3.77 -7.45 13.28
C VAL A 67 3.26 -8.68 14.04
N PHE A 68 3.78 -8.92 15.24
CA PHE A 68 3.43 -10.09 16.06
C PHE A 68 2.28 -9.84 17.05
N ALA A 69 1.58 -8.71 16.96
CA ALA A 69 0.46 -8.41 17.85
C ALA A 69 -0.57 -9.54 17.86
N GLY A 70 -0.86 -10.08 19.05
CA GLY A 70 -1.80 -11.18 19.25
C GLY A 70 -1.30 -12.56 18.80
N ARG A 71 0.00 -12.72 18.54
CA ARG A 71 0.69 -14.00 18.26
C ARG A 71 1.65 -14.35 19.39
N LYS A 72 1.88 -15.65 19.61
CA LYS A 72 2.85 -16.16 20.58
C LYS A 72 4.23 -16.24 19.93
N VAL A 73 4.88 -15.08 19.77
CA VAL A 73 6.25 -14.97 19.29
C VAL A 73 6.98 -14.05 20.25
N ASP A 74 8.07 -14.54 20.84
CA ASP A 74 8.94 -13.73 21.69
C ASP A 74 9.92 -12.95 20.82
N ILE A 75 10.04 -11.65 21.07
CA ILE A 75 10.88 -10.74 20.28
C ILE A 75 12.05 -10.34 21.16
N LYS A 76 13.26 -10.70 20.73
CA LYS A 76 14.50 -10.33 21.40
C LYS A 76 15.23 -9.28 20.58
N LEU A 77 15.52 -8.15 21.22
CA LEU A 77 16.33 -7.10 20.65
C LEU A 77 17.78 -7.38 21.06
N ASP A 78 18.55 -7.98 20.16
CA ASP A 78 19.92 -8.43 20.41
C ASP A 78 20.67 -8.61 19.08
N THR A 79 21.97 -8.40 19.09
CA THR A 79 22.84 -8.62 17.94
C THR A 79 23.48 -10.00 18.05
N VAL A 80 23.10 -10.91 17.15
CA VAL A 80 23.70 -12.26 17.14
C VAL A 80 25.13 -12.20 16.61
N THR A 81 26.07 -12.69 17.43
CA THR A 81 27.51 -12.70 17.11
C THR A 81 28.02 -14.07 16.67
N ASN A 82 27.43 -15.16 17.17
CA ASN A 82 27.86 -16.51 16.83
C ASN A 82 26.74 -17.55 17.02
N VAL A 83 26.90 -18.73 16.42
CA VAL A 83 26.04 -19.90 16.63
C VAL A 83 26.93 -21.10 16.96
N ASN A 84 26.69 -21.72 18.12
CA ASN A 84 27.28 -23.00 18.46
C ASN A 84 26.31 -24.12 18.06
N PHE A 85 26.58 -24.78 16.94
CA PHE A 85 25.72 -25.83 16.38
C PHE A 85 25.74 -27.13 17.21
N GLU A 86 26.88 -27.47 17.83
CA GLU A 86 27.01 -28.66 18.68
C GLU A 86 26.20 -28.52 19.97
N ALA A 87 26.32 -27.38 20.64
CA ALA A 87 25.58 -27.07 21.87
C ALA A 87 24.14 -26.61 21.60
N LYS A 88 23.78 -26.34 20.33
CA LYS A 88 22.52 -25.75 19.89
C LYS A 88 22.17 -24.43 20.59
N ILE A 89 23.13 -23.51 20.59
CA ILE A 89 23.00 -22.19 21.22
C ILE A 89 23.32 -21.09 20.21
N VAL A 90 22.40 -20.15 20.04
CA VAL A 90 22.65 -18.86 19.39
C VAL A 90 23.18 -17.89 20.44
N LYS A 91 24.32 -17.26 20.19
CA LYS A 91 24.94 -16.29 21.10
C LYS A 91 24.77 -14.87 20.56
N GLY A 92 24.07 -14.04 21.33
CA GLY A 92 23.99 -12.60 21.15
C GLY A 92 25.00 -11.83 21.99
N GLU A 93 24.96 -10.51 21.88
CA GLU A 93 25.72 -9.59 22.73
C GLU A 93 25.14 -9.56 24.15
N GLU A 94 23.81 -9.67 24.27
CA GLU A 94 23.10 -9.56 25.55
C GLU A 94 22.82 -10.92 26.21
N ALA A 95 22.49 -11.95 25.42
CA ALA A 95 22.11 -13.25 25.95
C ALA A 95 22.45 -14.43 25.02
N SER A 96 22.26 -15.63 25.55
CA SER A 96 22.33 -16.89 24.82
C SER A 96 20.94 -17.50 24.68
N TYR A 97 20.66 -18.08 23.51
CA TYR A 97 19.36 -18.63 23.16
C TYR A 97 19.51 -20.07 22.68
N GLU A 98 19.07 -21.01 23.51
CA GLU A 98 19.01 -22.43 23.15
C GLU A 98 17.93 -22.68 22.09
N TYR A 99 18.19 -23.61 21.18
CA TYR A 99 17.23 -24.00 20.15
C TYR A 99 17.13 -25.52 19.97
N ASP A 100 15.94 -25.99 19.64
CA ASP A 100 15.74 -27.30 19.01
C ASP A 100 15.81 -27.18 17.49
N TYR A 101 15.29 -26.07 16.95
CA TYR A 101 15.35 -25.70 15.54
C TYR A 101 15.81 -24.25 15.38
N LEU A 102 16.72 -24.02 14.44
CA LEU A 102 17.26 -22.70 14.12
C LEU A 102 16.84 -22.29 12.71
N VAL A 103 16.48 -21.03 12.52
CA VAL A 103 16.29 -20.41 11.21
C VAL A 103 17.30 -19.28 11.05
N ILE A 104 18.19 -19.40 10.07
CA ILE A 104 19.12 -18.34 9.66
C ILE A 104 18.43 -17.49 8.58
N ALA A 105 17.97 -16.30 8.99
CA ALA A 105 17.24 -15.33 8.16
C ALA A 105 17.83 -13.91 8.28
N SER A 106 19.14 -13.83 8.53
CA SER A 106 19.88 -12.61 8.87
C SER A 106 20.12 -11.66 7.68
N GLY A 107 19.74 -12.06 6.47
CA GLY A 107 19.83 -11.22 5.27
C GLY A 107 21.25 -11.02 4.75
N SER A 108 21.44 -9.98 3.97
CA SER A 108 22.68 -9.68 3.25
C SER A 108 23.32 -8.37 3.72
N ARG A 109 24.56 -8.12 3.27
CA ARG A 109 25.32 -6.88 3.44
C ARG A 109 26.01 -6.49 2.13
N PRO A 110 26.43 -5.22 1.97
CA PRO A 110 27.22 -4.80 0.81
C PRO A 110 28.48 -5.65 0.62
N ALA A 111 28.82 -5.89 -0.65
CA ALA A 111 30.07 -6.52 -1.06
C ALA A 111 31.00 -5.47 -1.71
N PHE A 112 32.18 -5.26 -1.14
CA PHE A 112 33.15 -4.26 -1.61
C PHE A 112 34.23 -4.84 -2.53
N TYR A 113 34.27 -6.18 -2.69
CA TYR A 113 35.22 -6.91 -3.54
C TYR A 113 36.71 -6.60 -3.32
N GLY A 114 37.07 -6.11 -2.12
CA GLY A 114 38.45 -5.76 -1.78
C GLY A 114 38.99 -4.53 -2.51
N VAL A 115 38.11 -3.71 -3.11
CA VAL A 115 38.52 -2.48 -3.81
C VAL A 115 38.97 -1.44 -2.77
N PRO A 116 40.22 -0.94 -2.83
CA PRO A 116 40.78 -0.04 -1.83
C PRO A 116 39.93 1.23 -1.62
N GLY A 117 39.67 1.56 -0.35
CA GLY A 117 39.02 2.79 0.07
C GLY A 117 37.50 2.84 -0.15
N VAL A 118 36.88 1.80 -0.73
CA VAL A 118 35.44 1.77 -0.96
C VAL A 118 34.66 1.68 0.36
N GLU A 119 35.10 0.87 1.31
CA GLU A 119 34.36 0.67 2.56
C GLU A 119 34.37 1.94 3.44
N GLU A 120 35.46 2.71 3.37
CA GLU A 120 35.71 3.90 4.16
C GLU A 120 35.16 5.19 3.53
N ASN A 121 35.22 5.32 2.20
CA ASN A 121 34.94 6.57 1.48
C ASN A 121 33.63 6.55 0.66
N THR A 122 32.76 5.56 0.85
CA THR A 122 31.48 5.48 0.13
C THR A 122 30.28 5.33 1.05
N PHE A 123 29.14 5.83 0.58
CA PHE A 123 27.84 5.55 1.17
C PHE A 123 27.31 4.22 0.68
N LYS A 124 26.71 3.46 1.60
CA LYS A 124 25.98 2.24 1.30
C LYS A 124 24.49 2.57 1.16
N LEU A 125 23.70 1.59 0.72
CA LEU A 125 22.24 1.66 0.76
C LEU A 125 21.67 0.27 1.02
N TRP A 126 21.93 -0.28 2.21
CA TRP A 126 21.50 -1.63 2.57
C TRP A 126 20.87 -1.74 3.97
N SER A 127 20.66 -0.61 4.64
CA SER A 127 20.02 -0.53 5.94
C SER A 127 19.17 0.74 6.05
N TYR A 128 18.31 0.79 7.07
CA TYR A 128 17.56 2.00 7.41
C TYR A 128 18.54 3.15 7.72
N GLU A 129 19.58 2.87 8.49
CA GLU A 129 20.60 3.83 8.88
C GLU A 129 21.32 4.40 7.65
N ASP A 130 21.71 3.53 6.69
CA ASP A 130 22.33 3.96 5.44
C ASP A 130 21.44 4.94 4.66
N ALA A 131 20.14 4.65 4.55
CA ALA A 131 19.20 5.52 3.82
C ALA A 131 19.04 6.89 4.48
N VAL A 132 18.95 6.93 5.81
CA VAL A 132 18.85 8.17 6.59
C VAL A 132 20.14 8.98 6.49
N LEU A 133 21.29 8.34 6.68
CA LEU A 133 22.60 8.99 6.56
C LEU A 133 22.82 9.57 5.16
N LEU A 134 22.48 8.81 4.11
CA LEU A 134 22.63 9.28 2.74
C LEU A 134 21.70 10.46 2.43
N ARG A 135 20.44 10.43 2.90
CA ARG A 135 19.51 11.55 2.78
C ARG A 135 20.07 12.83 3.38
N ASP A 136 20.54 12.74 4.62
CA ASP A 136 21.03 13.90 5.37
C ASP A 136 22.33 14.42 4.75
N HIS A 137 23.20 13.52 4.28
CA HIS A 137 24.41 13.87 3.53
C HIS A 137 24.10 14.61 2.24
N ILE A 138 23.20 14.10 1.39
CA ILE A 138 22.81 14.75 0.12
C ILE A 138 22.33 16.18 0.39
N VAL A 139 21.41 16.38 1.34
CA VAL A 139 20.91 17.72 1.68
C VAL A 139 22.04 18.61 2.20
N ASN A 140 22.96 18.06 2.99
CA ASN A 140 24.08 18.82 3.54
C ASN A 140 25.11 19.22 2.48
N VAL A 141 25.35 18.37 1.48
CA VAL A 141 26.23 18.67 0.35
C VAL A 141 25.71 19.88 -0.43
N PHE A 142 24.42 19.92 -0.75
CA PHE A 142 23.82 21.07 -1.42
C PHE A 142 23.87 22.34 -0.55
N ARG A 143 23.63 22.22 0.76
CA ARG A 143 23.78 23.33 1.71
C ARG A 143 25.21 23.88 1.75
N LYS A 144 26.22 23.01 1.73
CA LYS A 144 27.63 23.44 1.71
C LYS A 144 27.97 24.11 0.39
N ALA A 145 27.59 23.48 -0.72
CA ALA A 145 27.83 23.99 -2.07
C ALA A 145 27.23 25.38 -2.28
N SER A 146 26.05 25.67 -1.73
CA SER A 146 25.41 27.00 -1.86
C SER A 146 26.21 28.13 -1.19
N SER A 147 27.06 27.80 -0.20
CA SER A 147 27.95 28.74 0.48
C SER A 147 29.42 28.64 0.06
N GLU A 148 29.77 27.72 -0.83
CA GLU A 148 31.14 27.49 -1.28
C GLU A 148 31.56 28.55 -2.30
N LYS A 149 32.75 29.12 -2.09
CA LYS A 149 33.31 30.20 -2.90
C LYS A 149 34.30 29.69 -3.94
N ASP A 150 34.98 28.57 -3.67
CA ASP A 150 35.87 27.93 -4.65
C ASP A 150 35.03 27.17 -5.70
N PRO A 151 35.06 27.57 -6.98
CA PRO A 151 34.30 26.91 -8.03
C PRO A 151 34.64 25.43 -8.22
N GLU A 152 35.90 25.03 -8.02
CA GLU A 152 36.31 23.64 -8.21
C GLU A 152 35.83 22.76 -7.06
N GLU A 153 35.91 23.25 -5.82
CA GLU A 153 35.35 22.57 -4.66
C GLU A 153 33.83 22.49 -4.73
N ARG A 154 33.16 23.56 -5.16
CA ARG A 154 31.70 23.58 -5.37
C ARG A 154 31.28 22.54 -6.41
N LYS A 155 31.98 22.48 -7.54
CA LYS A 155 31.74 21.46 -8.59
C LYS A 155 31.99 20.04 -8.07
N ARG A 156 33.05 19.84 -7.28
CA ARG A 156 33.33 18.54 -6.64
C ARG A 156 32.19 18.13 -5.73
N LEU A 157 31.75 19.01 -4.82
CA LEU A 157 30.63 18.75 -3.90
C LEU A 157 29.38 18.29 -4.66
N LEU A 158 29.07 18.95 -5.78
CA LEU A 158 27.90 18.66 -6.62
C LEU A 158 28.10 17.50 -7.62
N THR A 159 29.18 16.71 -7.47
CA THR A 159 29.44 15.53 -8.30
C THR A 159 29.14 14.23 -7.55
N PHE A 160 28.21 13.45 -8.09
CA PHE A 160 27.67 12.22 -7.52
C PHE A 160 27.96 11.01 -8.41
N TYR A 161 28.53 9.96 -7.83
CA TYR A 161 28.77 8.67 -8.49
C TYR A 161 27.96 7.57 -7.80
N VAL A 162 27.12 6.87 -8.56
CA VAL A 162 26.43 5.66 -8.11
C VAL A 162 27.09 4.46 -8.77
N ILE A 163 27.70 3.59 -7.97
CA ILE A 163 28.46 2.43 -8.46
C ILE A 163 27.60 1.18 -8.40
N GLY A 164 27.39 0.57 -9.56
CA GLY A 164 26.43 -0.50 -9.81
C GLY A 164 25.21 0.06 -10.58
N ALA A 165 24.91 -0.50 -11.74
CA ALA A 165 23.73 -0.27 -12.57
C ALA A 165 22.81 -1.50 -12.58
N GLY A 166 22.81 -2.27 -11.49
CA GLY A 166 21.77 -3.24 -11.16
C GLY A 166 20.49 -2.56 -10.66
N PHE A 167 19.58 -3.33 -10.05
CA PHE A 167 18.30 -2.85 -9.56
C PHE A 167 18.43 -1.62 -8.64
N THR A 168 19.14 -1.78 -7.52
CA THR A 168 19.29 -0.74 -6.48
C THR A 168 19.98 0.52 -7.02
N GLY A 169 20.98 0.38 -7.88
CA GLY A 169 21.70 1.54 -8.42
C GLY A 169 20.90 2.36 -9.39
N VAL A 170 20.14 1.71 -10.28
CA VAL A 170 19.20 2.41 -11.18
C VAL A 170 18.08 3.09 -10.39
N GLU A 171 17.54 2.42 -9.37
CA GLU A 171 16.51 3.01 -8.51
C GLU A 171 17.06 4.23 -7.76
N MET A 172 18.23 4.10 -7.13
CA MET A 172 18.87 5.18 -6.38
C MET A 172 19.21 6.38 -7.25
N VAL A 173 19.87 6.18 -8.40
CA VAL A 173 20.25 7.29 -9.28
C VAL A 173 19.03 7.94 -9.94
N GLY A 174 17.99 7.15 -10.25
CA GLY A 174 16.72 7.66 -10.75
C GLY A 174 16.01 8.55 -9.72
N GLU A 175 15.97 8.14 -8.46
CA GLU A 175 15.43 8.97 -7.38
C GLU A 175 16.26 10.22 -7.13
N LEU A 176 17.60 10.10 -7.13
CA LEU A 176 18.48 11.25 -6.98
C LEU A 176 18.24 12.27 -8.10
N ALA A 177 18.16 11.82 -9.35
CA ALA A 177 17.93 12.70 -10.50
C ALA A 177 16.57 13.39 -10.50
N GLU A 178 15.53 12.79 -9.88
CA GLU A 178 14.27 13.51 -9.63
C GLU A 178 14.34 14.47 -8.44
N TYR A 179 15.25 14.25 -7.50
CA TYR A 179 15.39 15.09 -6.32
C TYR A 179 16.22 16.34 -6.58
N VAL A 180 17.29 16.21 -7.38
CA VAL A 180 18.25 17.27 -7.69
C VAL A 180 17.59 18.61 -8.08
N PRO A 181 16.59 18.67 -8.99
CA PRO A 181 15.96 19.94 -9.34
C PRO A 181 15.37 20.69 -8.14
N PHE A 182 14.79 19.99 -7.17
CA PHE A 182 14.22 20.60 -5.96
C PHE A 182 15.29 21.03 -4.97
N LEU A 183 16.42 20.31 -4.91
CA LEU A 183 17.57 20.73 -4.13
C LEU A 183 18.22 21.97 -4.73
N CYS A 184 18.38 22.00 -6.06
CA CYS A 184 18.85 23.17 -6.80
C CYS A 184 17.98 24.40 -6.53
N GLU A 185 16.66 24.28 -6.65
CA GLU A 185 15.73 25.37 -6.33
C GLU A 185 15.84 25.82 -4.87
N LYS A 186 15.85 24.86 -3.92
CA LYS A 186 15.90 25.16 -2.48
C LYS A 186 17.19 25.85 -2.04
N PHE A 187 18.31 25.53 -2.67
CA PHE A 187 19.64 26.02 -2.30
C PHE A 187 20.22 27.01 -3.32
N GLU A 188 19.40 27.47 -4.27
CA GLU A 188 19.78 28.47 -5.30
C GLU A 188 21.03 28.05 -6.10
N ILE A 189 21.07 26.79 -6.52
CA ILE A 189 22.14 26.19 -7.34
C ILE A 189 21.64 25.98 -8.75
N HIS A 190 22.45 26.31 -9.76
CA HIS A 190 22.07 26.08 -11.14
C HIS A 190 22.11 24.57 -11.46
N PRO A 191 21.07 23.99 -12.09
CA PRO A 191 21.05 22.55 -12.39
C PRO A 191 22.24 22.05 -13.22
N GLU A 192 22.84 22.89 -14.08
CA GLU A 192 24.02 22.49 -14.87
C GLU A 192 25.29 22.26 -14.04
N GLU A 193 25.32 22.73 -12.79
CA GLU A 193 26.45 22.52 -11.88
C GLU A 193 26.49 21.10 -11.30
N VAL A 194 25.37 20.38 -11.35
CA VAL A 194 25.24 19.05 -10.74
C VAL A 194 25.59 17.96 -11.73
N THR A 195 26.58 17.13 -11.37
CA THR A 195 27.00 15.99 -12.18
C THR A 195 26.53 14.69 -11.53
N MET A 196 25.79 13.86 -12.25
CA MET A 196 25.38 12.52 -11.80
C MET A 196 25.87 11.46 -12.76
N VAL A 197 26.57 10.46 -12.23
CA VAL A 197 27.14 9.36 -13.02
C VAL A 197 26.75 8.02 -12.41
N ASN A 198 26.27 7.08 -13.22
CA ASN A 198 26.06 5.70 -12.82
C ASN A 198 27.04 4.78 -13.56
N VAL A 199 27.87 4.07 -12.81
CA VAL A 199 29.01 3.29 -13.31
C VAL A 199 28.75 1.80 -13.11
N ASP A 200 29.02 0.98 -14.11
CA ASP A 200 28.96 -0.49 -13.96
C ASP A 200 29.96 -1.18 -14.90
N GLY A 201 30.50 -2.32 -14.45
CA GLY A 201 31.42 -3.15 -15.23
C GLY A 201 30.73 -3.96 -16.33
N LEU A 202 29.40 -4.10 -16.28
CA LEU A 202 28.58 -4.81 -17.26
C LEU A 202 28.30 -3.93 -18.48
N THR A 203 27.81 -4.56 -19.55
CA THR A 203 27.61 -3.90 -20.84
C THR A 203 26.38 -2.99 -20.90
N ARG A 204 25.40 -3.23 -20.01
CA ARG A 204 24.11 -2.52 -19.99
C ARG A 204 23.50 -2.51 -18.58
N PRO A 205 22.65 -1.52 -18.24
CA PRO A 205 21.96 -1.48 -16.97
C PRO A 205 20.96 -2.64 -16.83
N ILE A 206 20.90 -3.23 -15.64
CA ILE A 206 19.99 -4.32 -15.26
C ILE A 206 19.97 -5.43 -16.33
N PRO A 207 21.08 -6.17 -16.50
CA PRO A 207 21.19 -7.19 -17.55
C PRO A 207 20.24 -8.38 -17.38
N SER A 208 19.63 -8.54 -16.20
CA SER A 208 18.55 -9.50 -15.95
C SER A 208 17.25 -9.17 -16.69
N LEU A 209 17.05 -7.91 -17.11
CA LEU A 209 15.91 -7.53 -17.95
C LEU A 209 16.18 -7.83 -19.43
N PRO A 210 15.14 -8.06 -20.25
CA PRO A 210 15.28 -8.08 -21.70
C PRO A 210 15.95 -6.80 -22.21
N GLU A 211 16.81 -6.93 -23.23
CA GLU A 211 17.63 -5.85 -23.77
C GLU A 211 16.82 -4.58 -24.10
N LYS A 212 15.69 -4.75 -24.82
CA LYS A 212 14.78 -3.65 -25.17
C LYS A 212 14.28 -2.84 -23.96
N ILE A 213 14.15 -3.48 -22.80
CA ILE A 213 13.71 -2.84 -21.56
C ILE A 213 14.87 -2.17 -20.85
N SER A 214 16.03 -2.81 -20.82
CA SER A 214 17.29 -2.19 -20.40
C SER A 214 17.58 -0.91 -21.19
N ASP A 215 17.34 -0.88 -22.50
CA ASP A 215 17.54 0.34 -23.29
C ASP A 215 16.57 1.46 -22.90
N LYS A 216 15.36 1.12 -22.46
CA LYS A 216 14.41 2.11 -21.92
C LYS A 216 14.94 2.72 -20.61
N VAL A 217 15.58 1.91 -19.77
CA VAL A 217 16.25 2.39 -18.55
C VAL A 217 17.34 3.38 -18.93
N ALA A 218 18.23 2.98 -19.85
CA ALA A 218 19.35 3.81 -20.29
C ALA A 218 18.88 5.17 -20.87
N ARG A 219 17.91 5.14 -21.78
CA ARG A 219 17.33 6.35 -22.37
C ARG A 219 16.66 7.24 -21.32
N ARG A 220 15.97 6.66 -20.33
CA ARG A 220 15.32 7.43 -19.27
C ARG A 220 16.36 8.14 -18.40
N LEU A 221 17.40 7.43 -17.94
CA LEU A 221 18.47 8.00 -17.13
C LEU A 221 19.22 9.12 -17.87
N ASN A 222 19.58 8.91 -19.13
CA ASN A 222 20.21 9.95 -19.96
C ASN A 222 19.31 11.18 -20.10
N LYS A 223 17.99 11.00 -20.31
CA LYS A 223 17.03 12.10 -20.38
C LYS A 223 16.92 12.89 -19.06
N MET A 224 17.24 12.25 -17.94
CA MET A 224 17.24 12.87 -16.61
C MET A 224 18.60 13.51 -16.26
N GLY A 225 19.55 13.56 -17.19
CA GLY A 225 20.88 14.15 -16.96
C GLY A 225 21.87 13.21 -16.26
N VAL A 226 21.57 11.91 -16.16
CA VAL A 226 22.49 10.92 -15.59
C VAL A 226 23.38 10.36 -16.68
N ALA A 227 24.71 10.48 -16.52
CA ALA A 227 25.67 9.86 -17.41
C ALA A 227 25.86 8.37 -17.05
N LEU A 228 25.73 7.48 -18.03
CA LEU A 228 25.94 6.04 -17.84
C LEU A 228 27.34 5.64 -18.32
N LEU A 229 28.18 5.16 -17.40
CA LEU A 229 29.52 4.61 -17.71
C LEU A 229 29.50 3.10 -17.55
N MET A 230 29.12 2.40 -18.63
CA MET A 230 29.12 0.94 -18.69
C MET A 230 30.52 0.42 -19.05
N ASN A 231 30.76 -0.89 -18.90
CA ASN A 231 32.07 -1.52 -19.12
C ASN A 231 33.21 -0.83 -18.35
N THR A 232 32.90 -0.27 -17.18
CA THR A 232 33.81 0.54 -16.38
C THR A 232 33.80 0.02 -14.95
N ILE A 233 34.98 -0.29 -14.42
CA ILE A 233 35.11 -0.79 -13.04
C ILE A 233 35.83 0.24 -12.17
N VAL A 234 35.42 0.33 -10.91
CA VAL A 234 36.12 1.15 -9.91
C VAL A 234 37.35 0.39 -9.41
N THR A 235 38.50 1.06 -9.40
CA THR A 235 39.76 0.46 -8.94
C THR A 235 40.19 0.96 -7.56
N SER A 236 39.82 2.17 -7.19
CA SER A 236 40.02 2.72 -5.84
C SER A 236 39.11 3.93 -5.60
N VAL A 237 38.84 4.24 -4.33
CA VAL A 237 38.13 5.45 -3.92
C VAL A 237 38.90 6.12 -2.78
N SER A 238 39.16 7.42 -2.91
CA SER A 238 39.69 8.26 -1.83
C SER A 238 38.59 9.21 -1.31
N GLU A 239 38.90 10.02 -0.30
CA GLU A 239 37.96 11.01 0.26
C GLU A 239 37.42 11.99 -0.80
N LYS A 240 38.22 12.32 -1.84
CA LYS A 240 37.88 13.35 -2.83
C LYS A 240 37.97 12.90 -4.28
N SER A 241 38.36 11.65 -4.54
CA SER A 241 38.52 11.14 -5.90
C SER A 241 38.07 9.69 -6.06
N ILE A 242 37.70 9.34 -7.29
CA ILE A 242 37.40 7.98 -7.71
C ILE A 242 38.29 7.61 -8.90
N GLU A 243 38.88 6.43 -8.85
CA GLU A 243 39.66 5.86 -9.96
C GLU A 243 38.83 4.79 -10.69
N LEU A 244 38.78 4.93 -12.00
CA LEU A 244 37.98 4.11 -12.90
C LEU A 244 38.89 3.48 -13.94
N LYS A 245 38.69 2.20 -14.20
CA LYS A 245 39.28 1.51 -15.35
C LYS A 245 38.21 1.35 -16.44
N CYS A 246 38.40 2.09 -17.52
CA CYS A 246 37.58 2.05 -18.72
C CYS A 246 38.27 1.20 -19.79
N LYS A 247 37.55 0.91 -20.89
CA LYS A 247 38.16 0.28 -22.08
C LYS A 247 39.34 1.10 -22.66
N ASP A 248 39.24 2.42 -22.59
CA ASP A 248 40.21 3.34 -23.19
C ASP A 248 41.34 3.77 -22.24
N GLY A 249 41.40 3.19 -21.03
CA GLY A 249 42.43 3.47 -20.03
C GLY A 249 41.86 3.79 -18.64
N ASN A 250 42.76 4.15 -17.72
CA ASN A 250 42.39 4.54 -16.36
C ASN A 250 42.08 6.04 -16.30
N ILE A 251 41.02 6.40 -15.56
CA ILE A 251 40.55 7.78 -15.40
C ILE A 251 40.36 8.05 -13.91
N THR A 252 40.90 9.18 -13.44
CA THR A 252 40.66 9.68 -12.09
C THR A 252 39.70 10.89 -12.16
N ARG A 253 38.69 10.91 -11.30
CA ARG A 253 37.69 12.00 -11.24
C ARG A 253 37.58 12.55 -9.84
N SER A 254 37.47 13.88 -9.74
CA SER A 254 37.12 14.56 -8.48
C SER A 254 35.63 14.31 -8.19
N VAL A 255 35.31 13.91 -6.96
CA VAL A 255 33.95 13.51 -6.57
C VAL A 255 33.62 14.00 -5.16
N GLY A 256 32.36 14.37 -4.95
CA GLY A 256 31.84 14.78 -3.65
C GLY A 256 31.14 13.66 -2.91
N THR A 257 30.42 12.80 -3.65
CA THR A 257 29.66 11.69 -3.07
C THR A 257 29.75 10.45 -3.95
N VAL A 258 30.16 9.32 -3.35
CA VAL A 258 30.14 8.00 -4.00
C VAL A 258 29.16 7.11 -3.25
N ILE A 259 28.22 6.49 -3.96
CA ILE A 259 27.21 5.57 -3.43
C ILE A 259 27.50 4.18 -4.00
N TRP A 260 27.85 3.23 -3.15
CA TRP A 260 28.21 1.86 -3.53
C TRP A 260 27.04 0.89 -3.40
N VAL A 261 26.59 0.36 -4.54
CA VAL A 261 25.47 -0.59 -4.66
C VAL A 261 25.74 -1.68 -5.70
N ALA A 262 27.03 -1.98 -5.94
CA ALA A 262 27.50 -2.91 -6.98
C ALA A 262 27.43 -4.40 -6.59
N GLY A 263 26.85 -4.71 -5.43
CA GLY A 263 26.50 -6.07 -5.06
C GLY A 263 26.49 -6.35 -3.57
N ILE A 264 26.11 -7.58 -3.26
CA ILE A 264 25.82 -8.03 -1.91
C ILE A 264 26.42 -9.40 -1.64
N GLN A 265 26.53 -9.72 -0.37
CA GLN A 265 26.95 -11.00 0.17
C GLN A 265 26.12 -11.29 1.42
N SER A 266 26.13 -12.53 1.92
CA SER A 266 25.50 -12.86 3.20
C SER A 266 25.98 -11.97 4.34
N SER A 267 25.10 -11.70 5.30
CA SER A 267 25.42 -10.97 6.53
C SER A 267 26.63 -11.56 7.27
N ALA A 268 27.24 -10.79 8.17
CA ALA A 268 28.39 -11.26 8.96
C ALA A 268 28.07 -12.56 9.72
N ILE A 269 26.93 -12.61 10.42
CA ILE A 269 26.54 -13.80 11.18
C ILE A 269 26.27 -15.01 10.30
N ALA A 270 25.67 -14.83 9.10
CA ALA A 270 25.48 -15.92 8.16
C ALA A 270 26.82 -16.43 7.61
N GLN A 271 27.81 -15.56 7.41
CA GLN A 271 29.15 -15.98 7.01
C GLN A 271 29.85 -16.78 8.12
N VAL A 272 29.76 -16.34 9.38
CA VAL A 272 30.28 -17.08 10.54
C VAL A 272 29.60 -18.45 10.66
N SER A 273 28.29 -18.49 10.46
CA SER A 273 27.51 -19.74 10.46
C SER A 273 27.95 -20.67 9.32
N ALA A 274 28.21 -20.11 8.14
CA ALA A 274 28.70 -20.84 6.98
C ALA A 274 30.10 -21.42 7.18
N ASP A 275 30.95 -20.78 7.97
CA ASP A 275 32.29 -21.31 8.30
C ASP A 275 32.22 -22.62 9.12
N SER A 276 31.13 -22.83 9.88
CA SER A 276 30.90 -24.06 10.66
C SER A 276 30.05 -25.11 9.93
N LEU A 277 29.13 -24.67 9.07
CA LEU A 277 28.27 -25.55 8.27
C LEU A 277 28.95 -25.87 6.93
N GLU A 278 28.81 -24.97 5.97
CA GLU A 278 29.45 -25.01 4.67
C GLU A 278 29.28 -23.64 4.00
N LYS A 279 30.34 -23.14 3.36
CA LYS A 279 30.37 -21.79 2.75
C LYS A 279 30.54 -21.86 1.25
N LEU A 280 29.56 -21.35 0.53
CA LEU A 280 29.60 -21.19 -0.92
C LEU A 280 29.69 -19.71 -1.34
N ARG A 281 29.58 -19.46 -2.65
CA ARG A 281 29.71 -18.12 -3.26
C ARG A 281 28.89 -17.07 -2.53
N GLY A 282 29.52 -15.94 -2.21
CA GLY A 282 28.88 -14.82 -1.50
C GLY A 282 28.63 -15.09 -0.02
N GLY A 283 29.22 -16.15 0.55
CA GLY A 283 29.00 -16.54 1.94
C GLY A 283 27.63 -17.17 2.20
N ARG A 284 27.01 -17.74 1.16
CA ARG A 284 25.70 -18.42 1.25
C ARG A 284 25.90 -19.87 1.72
N ILE A 285 24.93 -20.39 2.47
CA ILE A 285 24.95 -21.72 3.08
C ILE A 285 24.15 -22.70 2.20
N PRO A 286 24.73 -23.81 1.72
CA PRO A 286 24.00 -24.80 0.93
C PRO A 286 22.88 -25.44 1.75
N VAL A 287 21.75 -25.65 1.09
CA VAL A 287 20.58 -26.29 1.67
C VAL A 287 20.07 -27.44 0.80
N ASP A 288 19.39 -28.39 1.45
CA ASP A 288 18.64 -29.44 0.77
C ASP A 288 17.31 -28.91 0.18
N GLU A 289 16.52 -29.80 -0.44
CA GLU A 289 15.21 -29.42 -1.01
C GLU A 289 14.19 -29.00 0.05
N PHE A 290 14.40 -29.28 1.33
CA PHE A 290 13.52 -28.90 2.43
C PHE A 290 13.97 -27.62 3.15
N LEU A 291 15.00 -26.95 2.61
CA LEU A 291 15.64 -25.74 3.14
C LEU A 291 16.45 -25.94 4.43
N ARG A 292 16.82 -27.19 4.73
CA ARG A 292 17.71 -27.54 5.83
C ARG A 292 19.15 -27.41 5.39
N SER A 293 20.06 -27.07 6.30
CA SER A 293 21.49 -27.13 6.03
C SER A 293 21.88 -28.56 5.63
N THR A 294 22.81 -28.68 4.69
CA THR A 294 23.38 -29.97 4.28
C THR A 294 24.14 -30.69 5.41
N LYS A 295 24.45 -30.00 6.52
CA LYS A 295 25.20 -30.53 7.66
C LYS A 295 24.38 -30.73 8.93
N ASP A 296 23.29 -29.99 9.11
CA ASP A 296 22.46 -30.05 10.31
C ASP A 296 20.98 -29.90 9.93
N GLU A 297 20.22 -30.98 10.12
CA GLU A 297 18.78 -31.03 9.81
C GLU A 297 17.93 -30.15 10.74
N ALA A 298 18.47 -29.73 11.89
CA ALA A 298 17.81 -28.79 12.80
C ALA A 298 17.96 -27.33 12.36
N VAL A 299 18.82 -27.04 11.37
CA VAL A 299 19.11 -25.67 10.92
C VAL A 299 18.49 -25.44 9.56
N TYR A 300 17.56 -24.50 9.49
CA TYR A 300 16.95 -24.02 8.25
C TYR A 300 17.61 -22.72 7.83
N VAL A 301 17.82 -22.54 6.52
CA VAL A 301 18.38 -21.29 5.97
C VAL A 301 17.44 -20.76 4.91
N VAL A 302 17.08 -19.48 5.01
CA VAL A 302 16.06 -18.86 4.16
C VAL A 302 16.53 -17.51 3.60
N GLY A 303 15.80 -17.01 2.60
CA GLY A 303 16.04 -15.70 2.01
C GLY A 303 17.42 -15.57 1.38
N ASP A 304 18.15 -14.50 1.71
CA ASP A 304 19.43 -14.20 1.06
C ASP A 304 20.60 -15.09 1.52
N ASN A 305 20.42 -15.85 2.62
CA ASN A 305 21.50 -16.66 3.21
C ASN A 305 21.61 -18.08 2.61
N MET A 306 20.54 -18.63 2.05
CA MET A 306 20.53 -19.98 1.48
C MET A 306 21.25 -20.02 0.14
N TYR A 307 21.93 -21.10 -0.19
CA TYR A 307 22.41 -21.43 -1.54
C TYR A 307 21.66 -22.69 -2.01
N TYR A 308 20.77 -22.53 -2.99
CA TYR A 308 19.97 -23.63 -3.52
C TYR A 308 19.86 -23.51 -5.03
N VAL A 309 20.17 -24.59 -5.74
CA VAL A 309 20.02 -24.71 -7.20
C VAL A 309 18.82 -25.61 -7.48
N PRO A 310 17.68 -25.08 -7.95
CA PRO A 310 16.52 -25.90 -8.28
C PRO A 310 16.85 -26.96 -9.33
N LYS A 311 16.20 -28.12 -9.25
CA LYS A 311 16.43 -29.22 -10.20
C LYS A 311 16.18 -28.76 -11.65
N GLY A 312 17.16 -28.98 -12.51
CA GLY A 312 17.11 -28.58 -13.93
C GLY A 312 17.53 -27.12 -14.19
N GLN A 313 18.05 -26.41 -13.19
CA GLN A 313 18.65 -25.07 -13.34
C GLN A 313 20.16 -25.15 -13.14
N GLU A 314 20.90 -24.19 -13.72
CA GLU A 314 22.36 -24.09 -13.59
C GLU A 314 22.79 -23.08 -12.51
N ALA A 315 21.92 -22.12 -12.19
CA ALA A 315 22.20 -21.03 -11.26
C ALA A 315 21.39 -21.18 -9.96
N PRO A 316 21.94 -20.73 -8.81
CA PRO A 316 21.19 -20.71 -7.58
C PRO A 316 20.06 -19.69 -7.63
N VAL A 317 19.05 -19.87 -6.77
CA VAL A 317 17.97 -18.90 -6.62
C VAL A 317 18.54 -17.50 -6.31
N PRO A 318 17.94 -16.44 -6.89
CA PRO A 318 18.39 -15.07 -6.69
C PRO A 318 18.04 -14.56 -5.30
N GLN A 319 18.82 -13.59 -4.83
CA GLN A 319 18.63 -12.88 -3.56
C GLN A 319 17.56 -11.79 -3.75
N MET A 320 16.29 -12.17 -3.62
CA MET A 320 15.13 -11.30 -3.84
C MET A 320 14.08 -11.48 -2.74
N VAL A 321 13.23 -10.47 -2.56
CA VAL A 321 12.10 -10.55 -1.61
C VAL A 321 11.19 -11.73 -1.91
N GLU A 322 10.87 -11.96 -3.18
CA GLU A 322 10.02 -13.09 -3.57
C GLU A 322 10.62 -14.44 -3.14
N ASN A 323 11.95 -14.61 -3.23
CA ASN A 323 12.65 -15.79 -2.71
C ASN A 323 12.51 -15.88 -1.18
N CYS A 324 12.58 -14.74 -0.47
CA CYS A 324 12.34 -14.69 0.97
C CYS A 324 10.91 -15.14 1.33
N GLU A 325 9.89 -14.73 0.57
CA GLU A 325 8.49 -15.09 0.82
C GLU A 325 8.23 -16.58 0.61
N GLN A 326 8.75 -17.13 -0.49
CA GLN A 326 8.58 -18.54 -0.85
C GLN A 326 9.37 -19.45 0.09
N SER A 327 10.64 -19.14 0.37
CA SER A 327 11.46 -19.93 1.30
C SER A 327 10.92 -19.88 2.74
N ALA A 328 10.35 -18.75 3.17
CA ALA A 328 9.72 -18.64 4.48
C ALA A 328 8.46 -19.50 4.62
N ASP A 329 7.70 -19.69 3.54
CA ASP A 329 6.53 -20.58 3.52
C ASP A 329 6.93 -22.03 3.77
N VAL A 330 7.87 -22.51 2.94
CA VAL A 330 8.34 -23.90 2.98
C VAL A 330 9.06 -24.20 4.29
N ALA A 331 9.94 -23.30 4.77
CA ALA A 331 10.61 -23.49 6.04
C ALA A 331 9.62 -23.54 7.22
N ALA A 332 8.62 -22.65 7.27
CA ALA A 332 7.62 -22.68 8.34
C ALA A 332 6.79 -23.97 8.34
N HIS A 333 6.40 -24.47 7.16
CA HIS A 333 5.69 -25.73 7.01
C HIS A 333 6.56 -26.93 7.41
N ASN A 334 7.80 -26.99 6.94
CA ASN A 334 8.71 -28.10 7.24
C ASN A 334 9.09 -28.14 8.71
N ILE A 335 9.31 -26.99 9.35
CA ILE A 335 9.52 -26.91 10.80
C ILE A 335 8.28 -27.39 11.56
N PHE A 336 7.07 -27.02 11.12
CA PHE A 336 5.83 -27.52 11.71
C PHE A 336 5.73 -29.06 11.61
N CYS A 337 6.00 -29.64 10.44
CA CYS A 337 6.00 -31.09 10.24
C CYS A 337 7.05 -31.78 11.11
N ALA A 338 8.27 -31.22 11.18
CA ALA A 338 9.35 -31.76 11.99
C ALA A 338 9.03 -31.71 13.51
N LEU A 339 8.41 -30.62 13.98
CA LEU A 339 8.03 -30.45 15.37
C LEU A 339 6.90 -31.38 15.82
N THR A 340 5.87 -31.53 14.98
CA THR A 340 4.61 -32.18 15.35
C THR A 340 4.52 -33.64 14.89
N GLY A 341 5.37 -34.04 13.95
CA GLY A 341 5.24 -35.31 13.22
C GLY A 341 3.99 -35.38 12.33
N GLN A 342 3.26 -34.28 12.16
CA GLN A 342 2.03 -34.22 11.36
C GLN A 342 2.30 -33.69 9.96
N GLY A 343 1.73 -34.36 8.96
CA GLY A 343 1.87 -33.98 7.55
C GLY A 343 3.17 -34.50 6.92
N LYS A 344 3.46 -34.01 5.71
CA LYS A 344 4.67 -34.34 4.97
C LYS A 344 5.42 -33.05 4.66
N MET A 345 6.75 -33.09 4.77
CA MET A 345 7.59 -31.97 4.37
C MET A 345 7.42 -31.69 2.88
N GLU A 346 7.51 -30.42 2.52
CA GLU A 346 7.38 -29.91 1.16
C GLU A 346 8.75 -29.54 0.62
N ALA A 347 9.02 -30.03 -0.60
CA ALA A 347 10.21 -29.63 -1.35
C ALA A 347 10.06 -28.22 -1.91
N TYR A 348 11.12 -27.43 -1.81
CA TYR A 348 11.20 -26.06 -2.29
C TYR A 348 11.25 -26.02 -3.82
N LYS A 349 10.17 -25.51 -4.43
CA LYS A 349 10.00 -25.40 -5.88
C LYS A 349 9.72 -23.95 -6.27
N PRO A 350 10.75 -23.10 -6.32
CA PRO A 350 10.54 -21.67 -6.51
C PRO A 350 10.07 -21.33 -7.92
N THR A 351 9.10 -20.44 -8.02
CA THR A 351 8.64 -19.84 -9.29
C THR A 351 8.57 -18.33 -9.15
N PHE A 352 9.45 -17.63 -9.87
CA PHE A 352 9.54 -16.16 -9.81
C PHE A 352 8.59 -15.50 -10.81
N HIS A 353 7.91 -14.43 -10.41
CA HIS A 353 6.91 -13.74 -11.23
C HIS A 353 7.49 -12.53 -11.99
N GLY A 354 8.79 -12.30 -11.85
CA GLY A 354 9.52 -11.24 -12.55
C GLY A 354 9.97 -10.11 -11.65
N VAL A 355 10.34 -8.99 -12.26
CA VAL A 355 10.97 -7.86 -11.57
C VAL A 355 10.38 -6.54 -12.06
N MET A 356 10.29 -5.58 -11.14
CA MET A 356 9.90 -4.19 -11.39
C MET A 356 10.98 -3.28 -10.84
N VAL A 357 11.30 -2.22 -11.58
CA VAL A 357 12.37 -1.29 -11.25
C VAL A 357 11.87 0.12 -11.45
N SER A 358 11.90 0.94 -10.39
CA SER A 358 11.60 2.36 -10.51
C SER A 358 12.80 3.15 -11.04
N ILE A 359 12.53 4.25 -11.73
CA ILE A 359 13.52 5.22 -12.19
C ILE A 359 13.00 6.59 -11.77
N GLY A 360 13.22 6.90 -10.49
CA GLY A 360 12.47 7.93 -9.77
C GLY A 360 11.04 7.52 -9.45
N GLY A 361 10.26 8.43 -8.89
CA GLY A 361 8.87 8.18 -8.50
C GLY A 361 7.88 8.17 -9.66
N ARG A 362 8.27 8.60 -10.88
CA ARG A 362 7.34 8.82 -12.01
C ARG A 362 7.44 7.83 -13.16
N TYR A 363 8.51 7.03 -13.22
CA TYR A 363 8.74 6.11 -14.32
C TYR A 363 9.30 4.80 -13.77
N GLY A 364 8.95 3.68 -14.39
CA GLY A 364 9.54 2.39 -14.07
C GLY A 364 9.57 1.48 -15.29
N VAL A 365 10.22 0.33 -15.13
CA VAL A 365 10.17 -0.78 -16.08
C VAL A 365 9.83 -2.05 -15.34
N ALA A 366 9.15 -2.97 -16.02
CA ALA A 366 8.83 -4.27 -15.45
C ALA A 366 8.93 -5.35 -16.51
N HIS A 367 9.36 -6.53 -16.08
CA HIS A 367 9.27 -7.76 -16.85
C HIS A 367 8.63 -8.79 -15.95
N VAL A 368 7.32 -9.02 -16.14
CA VAL A 368 6.48 -9.76 -15.20
C VAL A 368 5.64 -10.79 -15.94
N GLY A 369 5.25 -11.86 -15.25
CA GLY A 369 4.39 -12.89 -15.80
C GLY A 369 4.44 -14.20 -15.04
N LEU A 370 3.84 -15.21 -15.64
CA LEU A 370 3.93 -16.59 -15.18
C LEU A 370 5.00 -17.34 -15.99
N PRO A 371 5.52 -18.47 -15.50
CA PRO A 371 6.42 -19.32 -16.26
C PRO A 371 5.87 -19.59 -17.69
N GLY A 372 6.66 -19.21 -18.70
CA GLY A 372 6.29 -19.35 -20.12
C GLY A 372 5.43 -18.22 -20.71
N ARG A 373 5.00 -17.21 -19.94
CA ARG A 373 4.17 -16.08 -20.40
C ARG A 373 4.59 -14.76 -19.75
N PHE A 374 5.82 -14.34 -20.00
CA PHE A 374 6.33 -13.05 -19.55
C PHE A 374 6.04 -11.93 -20.56
N PHE A 375 5.72 -10.75 -20.05
CA PHE A 375 5.56 -9.54 -20.84
C PHE A 375 6.26 -8.37 -20.17
N SER A 376 6.53 -7.33 -20.95
CA SER A 376 7.28 -6.17 -20.46
C SER A 376 6.41 -4.92 -20.43
N LEU A 377 6.41 -4.23 -19.30
CA LEU A 377 5.70 -2.97 -19.08
C LEU A 377 6.69 -1.82 -18.93
N ALA A 378 6.22 -0.59 -19.16
CA ALA A 378 7.00 0.61 -18.95
C ALA A 378 6.15 1.73 -18.37
N SER A 379 6.80 2.68 -17.71
CA SER A 379 6.20 3.88 -17.11
C SER A 379 5.05 3.52 -16.18
N TRP A 380 3.87 4.10 -16.40
CA TRP A 380 2.69 4.00 -15.56
C TRP A 380 2.30 2.55 -15.20
N PHE A 381 2.22 1.64 -16.18
CA PHE A 381 1.85 0.24 -15.89
C PHE A 381 2.92 -0.53 -15.12
N ALA A 382 4.21 -0.21 -15.32
CA ALA A 382 5.29 -0.81 -14.54
C ALA A 382 5.27 -0.33 -13.09
N MET A 383 5.03 0.97 -12.87
CA MET A 383 4.87 1.54 -11.54
C MET A 383 3.64 0.98 -10.83
N LEU A 384 2.50 0.88 -11.54
CA LEU A 384 1.30 0.23 -11.00
C LEU A 384 1.60 -1.20 -10.55
N ALA A 385 2.30 -2.00 -11.37
CA ALA A 385 2.71 -3.35 -11.01
C ALA A 385 3.62 -3.37 -9.77
N LYS A 386 4.63 -2.49 -9.70
CA LYS A 386 5.51 -2.33 -8.52
C LYS A 386 4.70 -2.10 -7.25
N HIS A 387 3.85 -1.06 -7.24
CA HIS A 387 3.08 -0.72 -6.06
C HIS A 387 2.04 -1.80 -5.71
N PHE A 388 1.47 -2.49 -6.68
CA PHE A 388 0.54 -3.60 -6.45
C PHE A 388 1.21 -4.79 -5.75
N ILE A 389 2.41 -5.19 -6.17
CA ILE A 389 3.17 -6.26 -5.50
C ILE A 389 3.56 -5.86 -4.08
N ASN A 390 3.97 -4.61 -3.85
CA ASN A 390 4.21 -4.10 -2.50
C ASN A 390 2.95 -4.19 -1.62
N ILE A 391 1.76 -3.89 -2.16
CA ILE A 391 0.49 -4.06 -1.45
C ILE A 391 0.24 -5.53 -1.06
N ILE A 392 0.51 -6.48 -1.95
CA ILE A 392 0.38 -7.93 -1.65
C ILE A 392 1.28 -8.31 -0.48
N TYR A 393 2.53 -7.85 -0.47
CA TYR A 393 3.45 -8.08 0.64
C TYR A 393 2.93 -7.47 1.96
N PHE A 394 2.45 -6.23 1.93
CA PHE A 394 1.92 -5.57 3.14
C PHE A 394 0.67 -6.25 3.71
N ILE A 395 -0.19 -6.82 2.86
CA ILE A 395 -1.33 -7.62 3.30
C ILE A 395 -0.85 -8.83 4.12
N GLN A 396 0.24 -9.49 3.68
CA GLN A 396 0.82 -10.61 4.42
C GLN A 396 1.42 -10.20 5.77
N VAL A 397 2.02 -9.00 5.87
CA VAL A 397 2.74 -8.54 7.08
C VAL A 397 1.87 -7.83 8.11
N LEU A 398 1.02 -6.88 7.70
CA LEU A 398 0.20 -6.07 8.60
C LEU A 398 -1.23 -5.83 8.08
N GLY A 399 -1.66 -6.58 7.07
CA GLY A 399 -3.00 -6.44 6.50
C GLY A 399 -3.26 -5.02 6.01
N TRP A 400 -4.52 -4.59 6.14
CA TRP A 400 -4.97 -3.28 5.66
C TRP A 400 -4.31 -2.09 6.36
N ASN A 401 -3.79 -2.27 7.59
CA ASN A 401 -3.11 -1.20 8.32
C ASN A 401 -1.90 -0.67 7.54
N LYS A 402 -1.02 -1.58 7.10
CA LYS A 402 0.19 -1.16 6.38
C LYS A 402 -0.13 -0.75 4.94
N VAL A 403 -1.13 -1.36 4.31
CA VAL A 403 -1.61 -0.92 2.99
C VAL A 403 -2.03 0.55 3.03
N PHE A 404 -2.86 0.95 4.00
CA PHE A 404 -3.27 2.36 4.10
C PHE A 404 -2.09 3.27 4.43
N SER A 405 -1.21 2.90 5.38
CA SER A 405 -0.02 3.67 5.70
C SER A 405 0.88 3.87 4.48
N TYR A 406 1.09 2.81 3.69
CA TYR A 406 1.85 2.86 2.44
C TYR A 406 1.17 3.76 1.40
N MET A 407 -0.12 3.58 1.13
CA MET A 407 -0.87 4.43 0.20
C MET A 407 -0.82 5.91 0.61
N LYS A 408 -0.85 6.19 1.92
CA LYS A 408 -0.69 7.53 2.44
C LYS A 408 0.66 8.11 2.03
N HIS A 409 1.76 7.40 2.25
CA HIS A 409 3.10 7.87 1.92
C HIS A 409 3.35 7.99 0.40
N GLU A 410 2.94 6.98 -0.37
CA GLU A 410 3.20 6.91 -1.82
C GLU A 410 2.29 7.78 -2.68
N PHE A 411 1.04 8.01 -2.23
CA PHE A 411 0.02 8.68 -3.05
C PHE A 411 -0.58 9.91 -2.39
N PHE A 412 -0.93 9.84 -1.09
CA PHE A 412 -1.73 10.90 -0.45
C PHE A 412 -0.93 12.01 0.21
N THR A 413 0.36 11.80 0.45
CA THR A 413 1.24 12.80 1.08
C THR A 413 2.55 12.99 0.32
N ILE A 414 2.61 12.52 -0.93
CA ILE A 414 3.84 12.58 -1.72
C ILE A 414 4.27 14.03 -1.94
N ARG A 415 5.56 14.30 -1.72
CA ARG A 415 6.16 15.62 -1.89
C ARG A 415 6.50 15.85 -3.35
N ASN A 416 6.39 17.10 -3.79
CA ASN A 416 6.89 17.56 -5.10
C ASN A 416 6.33 16.77 -6.30
N CYS A 417 5.13 16.19 -6.17
CA CYS A 417 4.49 15.37 -7.20
C CYS A 417 5.36 14.20 -7.72
N ARG A 418 6.26 13.66 -6.88
CA ARG A 418 7.16 12.54 -7.24
C ARG A 418 6.45 11.20 -7.11
N SER A 419 5.38 11.02 -7.88
CA SER A 419 4.63 9.75 -7.96
C SER A 419 4.18 9.52 -9.40
N PHE A 420 3.92 8.27 -9.77
CA PHE A 420 3.44 7.92 -11.11
C PHE A 420 2.02 8.46 -11.39
N VAL A 421 1.31 8.85 -10.33
CA VAL A 421 0.02 9.58 -10.36
C VAL A 421 0.17 11.08 -10.06
N GLY A 422 1.41 11.60 -10.06
CA GLY A 422 1.70 13.01 -9.82
C GLY A 422 1.22 13.51 -8.45
N GLY A 423 0.67 14.73 -8.41
CA GLY A 423 0.11 15.36 -7.22
C GLY A 423 -1.41 15.21 -7.08
N HIS A 424 -2.07 14.43 -7.95
CA HIS A 424 -3.54 14.36 -8.01
C HIS A 424 -4.17 13.94 -6.67
N PHE A 425 -3.48 13.09 -5.91
CA PHE A 425 -3.97 12.62 -4.61
C PHE A 425 -3.26 13.23 -3.40
N SER A 426 -2.21 14.04 -3.59
CA SER A 426 -1.42 14.60 -2.48
C SER A 426 -1.69 16.07 -2.16
N ASN A 427 -2.60 16.71 -2.90
CA ASN A 427 -3.02 18.07 -2.63
C ASN A 427 -3.62 18.19 -1.22
N ARG A 428 -3.12 19.15 -0.44
CA ARG A 428 -3.60 19.43 0.91
C ARG A 428 -4.60 20.57 0.87
N THR A 429 -5.89 20.25 1.00
CA THR A 429 -6.92 21.26 1.20
C THR A 429 -7.05 21.58 2.69
N PRO A 430 -7.12 22.86 3.09
CA PRO A 430 -7.38 23.23 4.47
C PRO A 430 -8.68 22.60 4.97
N SER A 431 -8.58 21.76 6.01
CA SER A 431 -9.68 20.91 6.46
C SER A 431 -10.84 21.68 7.10
N PHE A 432 -10.62 22.93 7.54
CA PHE A 432 -11.69 23.78 8.08
C PHE A 432 -12.73 24.18 7.02
N LEU A 433 -12.39 24.13 5.73
CA LEU A 433 -13.32 24.40 4.63
C LEU A 433 -14.44 23.35 4.55
N LEU A 434 -14.26 22.18 5.16
CA LEU A 434 -15.29 21.13 5.23
C LEU A 434 -16.32 21.38 6.34
N VAL A 435 -16.06 22.29 7.29
CA VAL A 435 -16.95 22.50 8.45
C VAL A 435 -18.32 23.05 8.06
N PRO A 436 -18.44 24.10 7.22
CA PRO A 436 -19.76 24.56 6.76
C PRO A 436 -20.55 23.45 6.06
N LEU A 437 -19.89 22.67 5.20
CA LEU A 437 -20.52 21.55 4.49
C LEU A 437 -20.97 20.44 5.44
N ARG A 438 -20.17 20.11 6.45
CA ARG A 438 -20.47 19.12 7.50
C ARG A 438 -21.68 19.55 8.33
N VAL A 439 -21.69 20.80 8.81
CA VAL A 439 -22.77 21.34 9.63
C VAL A 439 -24.05 21.46 8.80
N TRP A 440 -23.97 21.91 7.55
CA TRP A 440 -25.12 22.01 6.66
C TRP A 440 -25.74 20.65 6.34
N LEU A 441 -24.92 19.66 5.96
CA LEU A 441 -25.39 18.29 5.74
C LEU A 441 -26.07 17.73 7.00
N GLY A 442 -25.49 17.99 8.17
CA GLY A 442 -26.09 17.59 9.45
C GLY A 442 -27.41 18.31 9.75
N ALA A 443 -27.51 19.61 9.46
CA ALA A 443 -28.73 20.39 9.64
C ALA A 443 -29.87 19.86 8.75
N VAL A 444 -29.58 19.51 7.50
CA VAL A 444 -30.56 18.94 6.58
C VAL A 444 -31.05 17.57 7.06
N TRP A 445 -30.16 16.67 7.49
CA TRP A 445 -30.58 15.38 8.06
C TRP A 445 -31.41 15.54 9.34
N LEU A 446 -31.03 16.47 10.20
CA LEU A 446 -31.79 16.77 11.42
C LEU A 446 -33.19 17.30 11.08
N PHE A 447 -33.27 18.20 10.10
CA PHE A 447 -34.53 18.77 9.63
C PHE A 447 -35.45 17.69 9.02
N GLU A 448 -34.92 16.82 8.15
CA GLU A 448 -35.64 15.69 7.55
C GLU A 448 -36.24 14.76 8.61
N GLY A 449 -35.46 14.40 9.63
CA GLY A 449 -35.94 13.56 10.72
C GLY A 449 -37.03 14.23 11.56
N ILE A 450 -36.88 15.52 11.88
CA ILE A 450 -37.88 16.29 12.64
C ILE A 450 -39.20 16.39 11.87
N ILE A 451 -39.15 16.67 10.56
CA ILE A 451 -40.36 16.76 9.73
C ILE A 451 -41.11 15.43 9.72
N LYS A 452 -40.42 14.30 9.57
CA LYS A 452 -41.07 12.98 9.61
C LYS A 452 -41.76 12.69 10.94
N ILE A 453 -41.23 13.18 12.06
CA ILE A 453 -41.93 13.10 13.37
C ILE A 453 -43.22 13.91 13.33
N VAL A 454 -43.17 15.15 12.81
CA VAL A 454 -44.34 16.04 12.68
C VAL A 454 -45.40 15.43 11.76
N GLU A 455 -44.99 14.77 10.68
CA GLU A 455 -45.85 14.04 9.75
C GLU A 455 -46.41 12.72 10.31
N GLY A 456 -46.06 12.36 11.55
CA GLY A 456 -46.64 11.21 12.24
C GLY A 456 -46.03 9.84 11.87
N TRP A 457 -44.79 9.79 11.37
CA TRP A 457 -44.10 8.54 10.99
C TRP A 457 -43.93 7.53 12.13
N PHE A 458 -44.13 7.93 13.39
CA PHE A 458 -44.10 7.04 14.56
C PHE A 458 -45.44 6.37 14.88
N LYS A 459 -46.53 6.86 14.29
CA LYS A 459 -47.90 6.46 14.65
C LYS A 459 -48.51 5.56 13.60
N ASP A 460 -48.37 5.93 12.32
CA ASP A 460 -49.01 5.22 11.22
C ASP A 460 -47.99 4.55 10.30
N PRO A 461 -48.31 3.38 9.70
CA PRO A 461 -47.54 2.83 8.59
C PRO A 461 -47.74 3.72 7.35
N LYS A 462 -46.68 4.40 6.92
CA LYS A 462 -46.63 5.31 5.76
C LYS A 462 -45.82 4.74 4.58
N LEU A 463 -45.00 3.70 4.79
CA LEU A 463 -44.09 3.19 3.75
C LEU A 463 -44.83 2.67 2.50
N THR A 464 -46.01 2.05 2.65
CA THR A 464 -46.81 1.60 1.51
C THR A 464 -47.16 2.76 0.58
N ASP A 465 -47.71 3.84 1.13
CA ASP A 465 -48.11 5.02 0.35
C ASP A 465 -46.88 5.77 -0.16
N PHE A 466 -45.82 5.84 0.65
CA PHE A 466 -44.57 6.51 0.32
C PHE A 466 -43.84 5.87 -0.87
N PHE A 467 -43.61 4.55 -0.83
CA PHE A 467 -42.99 3.82 -1.94
C PHE A 467 -43.94 3.69 -3.14
N GLY A 468 -45.22 3.44 -2.88
CA GLY A 468 -46.25 3.29 -3.92
C GLY A 468 -46.46 4.58 -4.72
N GLY A 469 -46.51 5.73 -4.05
CA GLY A 469 -46.64 7.03 -4.70
C GLY A 469 -45.45 7.37 -5.59
N ALA A 470 -44.22 7.11 -5.12
CA ALA A 470 -43.02 7.29 -5.92
C ALA A 470 -43.01 6.36 -7.15
N LEU A 471 -43.33 5.08 -6.96
CA LEU A 471 -43.45 4.10 -8.04
C LEU A 471 -44.49 4.52 -9.10
N ALA A 472 -45.68 4.91 -8.66
CA ALA A 472 -46.76 5.36 -9.54
C ALA A 472 -46.37 6.61 -10.33
N TRP A 473 -45.65 7.54 -9.70
CA TRP A 473 -45.13 8.73 -10.38
C TRP A 473 -44.13 8.37 -11.49
N TYR A 474 -43.14 7.51 -11.21
CA TYR A 474 -42.21 7.04 -12.24
C TYR A 474 -42.93 6.30 -13.38
N GLU A 475 -43.87 5.41 -13.06
CA GLU A 475 -44.66 4.66 -14.06
C GLU A 475 -45.52 5.58 -14.93
N SER A 476 -46.09 6.66 -14.36
CA SER A 476 -46.87 7.63 -15.13
C SER A 476 -46.05 8.33 -16.22
N ILE A 477 -44.74 8.51 -15.99
CA ILE A 477 -43.82 9.13 -16.94
C ILE A 477 -43.24 8.10 -17.92
N LEU A 478 -42.98 6.88 -17.45
CA LEU A 478 -42.44 5.80 -18.28
C LEU A 478 -43.48 5.24 -19.27
N ASN A 479 -44.74 5.20 -18.86
CA ASN A 479 -45.85 4.60 -19.60
C ASN A 479 -47.05 5.57 -19.72
N PRO A 480 -46.89 6.72 -20.41
CA PRO A 480 -47.92 7.76 -20.48
C PRO A 480 -49.24 7.29 -21.14
N GLN A 481 -49.19 6.22 -21.96
CA GLN A 481 -50.37 5.62 -22.60
C GLN A 481 -51.27 4.84 -21.62
N ASN A 482 -50.71 4.22 -20.57
CA ASN A 482 -51.49 3.51 -19.56
C ASN A 482 -52.17 4.47 -18.58
N ALA A 483 -51.63 5.68 -18.39
CA ALA A 483 -52.23 6.72 -17.56
C ALA A 483 -53.53 7.27 -18.19
N ALA A 484 -53.59 7.38 -19.52
CA ALA A 484 -54.79 7.81 -20.25
C ALA A 484 -55.92 6.74 -20.23
N ALA A 485 -55.57 5.45 -20.32
CA ALA A 485 -56.56 4.37 -20.22
C ALA A 485 -57.21 4.25 -18.82
N ALA A 486 -56.46 4.60 -17.75
CA ALA A 486 -56.99 4.66 -16.40
C ALA A 486 -57.93 5.86 -16.18
N SER A 487 -57.68 7.01 -16.83
CA SER A 487 -58.60 8.17 -16.77
C SER A 487 -59.88 7.96 -17.58
N ASP A 488 -59.81 7.24 -18.69
CA ASP A 488 -61.00 6.91 -19.51
C ASP A 488 -61.92 5.91 -18.79
N ALA A 489 -61.37 4.97 -18.02
CA ALA A 489 -62.16 4.06 -17.19
C ALA A 489 -62.85 4.78 -15.99
N VAL A 490 -62.24 5.84 -15.45
CA VAL A 490 -62.83 6.65 -14.36
C VAL A 490 -63.87 7.64 -14.90
N SER A 491 -63.68 8.17 -16.11
CA SER A 491 -64.65 9.05 -16.78
C SER A 491 -65.94 8.31 -17.18
N ALA A 492 -65.87 6.99 -17.42
CA ALA A 492 -67.05 6.16 -17.65
C ALA A 492 -67.86 5.85 -16.37
N ALA A 493 -67.34 6.15 -15.18
CA ALA A 493 -67.97 5.83 -13.89
C ALA A 493 -68.51 7.03 -13.12
N THR A 494 -68.29 8.28 -13.58
CA THR A 494 -68.80 9.48 -12.90
C THR A 494 -69.19 10.57 -13.90
N SER A 495 -70.48 10.87 -14.00
CA SER A 495 -70.99 12.07 -14.68
C SER A 495 -70.77 13.28 -13.77
N ALA A 496 -69.56 13.84 -13.79
CA ALA A 496 -69.27 15.19 -13.34
C ALA A 496 -68.11 15.72 -14.19
N SER A 497 -68.44 16.65 -15.08
CA SER A 497 -67.53 17.29 -16.02
C SER A 497 -66.61 18.30 -15.33
N GLU A 498 -65.46 18.50 -15.98
CA GLU A 498 -64.48 19.58 -15.82
C GLU A 498 -63.36 19.36 -14.80
N GLY A 499 -62.39 18.54 -15.24
CA GLY A 499 -61.07 18.41 -14.63
C GLY A 499 -60.16 17.40 -15.34
N ALA A 500 -60.35 17.16 -16.65
CA ALA A 500 -59.55 16.21 -17.41
C ALA A 500 -58.67 16.95 -18.43
N ALA A 501 -57.35 16.94 -18.17
CA ALA A 501 -56.22 16.98 -19.10
C ALA A 501 -55.09 17.90 -18.63
N ASN A 502 -54.36 17.46 -17.60
CA ASN A 502 -52.91 17.65 -17.57
C ASN A 502 -52.30 16.25 -17.48
N ILE A 503 -52.28 15.55 -18.61
CA ILE A 503 -51.46 14.36 -18.80
C ILE A 503 -50.02 14.77 -18.46
N ALA A 504 -49.37 14.05 -17.55
CA ALA A 504 -48.05 14.41 -17.05
C ALA A 504 -47.09 14.69 -18.23
N SER A 505 -46.64 15.95 -18.34
CA SER A 505 -45.66 16.43 -19.33
C SER A 505 -44.25 15.91 -19.07
N GLY A 506 -44.12 14.77 -18.38
CA GLY A 506 -42.85 14.22 -17.94
C GLY A 506 -42.06 13.66 -19.11
N VAL A 507 -40.74 13.76 -19.04
CA VAL A 507 -39.83 13.31 -20.09
C VAL A 507 -38.92 12.23 -19.55
N VAL A 508 -38.85 11.09 -20.23
CA VAL A 508 -37.86 10.05 -19.95
C VAL A 508 -36.54 10.45 -20.58
N ILE A 509 -35.48 10.58 -19.77
CA ILE A 509 -34.15 10.95 -20.25
C ILE A 509 -33.37 9.69 -20.62
N PHE A 510 -33.31 8.74 -19.69
CA PHE A 510 -32.87 7.39 -19.99
C PHE A 510 -33.54 6.36 -19.07
N ASN A 511 -33.66 5.15 -19.59
CA ASN A 511 -34.21 4.00 -18.89
C ASN A 511 -33.47 2.75 -19.39
N TRP A 512 -32.37 2.42 -18.71
CA TRP A 512 -31.46 1.35 -19.13
C TRP A 512 -31.58 0.14 -18.22
N ASN A 513 -31.92 -1.01 -18.79
CA ASN A 513 -31.87 -2.29 -18.10
C ASN A 513 -30.50 -2.92 -18.35
N ILE A 514 -29.68 -3.05 -17.30
CA ILE A 514 -28.35 -3.65 -17.39
C ILE A 514 -28.47 -5.14 -17.07
N LEU A 515 -28.53 -5.96 -18.12
CA LEU A 515 -28.50 -7.43 -18.05
C LEU A 515 -29.58 -8.07 -17.15
N GLY A 516 -30.69 -7.36 -16.88
CA GLY A 516 -31.73 -7.82 -15.95
C GLY A 516 -31.32 -7.77 -14.47
N LEU A 517 -30.14 -7.23 -14.16
CA LEU A 517 -29.60 -7.17 -12.79
C LEU A 517 -30.05 -5.90 -12.06
N PHE A 518 -30.14 -4.78 -12.77
CA PHE A 518 -30.67 -3.50 -12.26
C PHE A 518 -31.08 -2.60 -13.42
N ARG A 519 -32.03 -1.69 -13.15
CA ARG A 519 -32.59 -0.75 -14.12
C ARG A 519 -32.35 0.68 -13.66
N MET A 520 -31.62 1.45 -14.45
CA MET A 520 -31.32 2.86 -14.18
C MET A 520 -32.35 3.73 -14.88
N ILE A 521 -33.10 4.52 -14.11
CA ILE A 521 -34.22 5.33 -14.57
C ILE A 521 -33.92 6.80 -14.25
N PHE A 522 -33.94 7.66 -15.26
CA PHE A 522 -33.80 9.10 -15.10
C PHE A 522 -34.89 9.82 -15.87
N VAL A 523 -35.69 10.61 -15.17
CA VAL A 523 -36.87 11.29 -15.71
C VAL A 523 -36.90 12.74 -15.26
N SER A 524 -37.60 13.57 -16.03
CA SER A 524 -38.09 14.88 -15.58
C SER A 524 -39.60 14.81 -15.38
N GLY A 525 -40.11 15.40 -14.30
CA GLY A 525 -41.55 15.57 -14.05
C GLY A 525 -42.21 16.63 -14.94
N LYS A 526 -41.43 17.43 -15.66
CA LYS A 526 -41.89 18.48 -16.57
C LYS A 526 -41.20 18.39 -17.92
N GLU A 527 -41.67 19.18 -18.88
CA GLU A 527 -40.94 19.41 -20.11
C GLU A 527 -39.54 19.98 -19.80
N LEU A 528 -38.52 19.51 -20.53
CA LEU A 528 -37.12 19.83 -20.26
C LEU A 528 -36.85 21.35 -20.22
N ALA A 529 -37.53 22.12 -21.08
CA ALA A 529 -37.38 23.58 -21.14
C ALA A 529 -37.90 24.31 -19.88
N ALA A 530 -38.83 23.72 -19.15
CA ALA A 530 -39.43 24.28 -17.93
C ALA A 530 -38.91 23.60 -16.65
N SER A 531 -37.97 22.65 -16.78
CA SER A 531 -37.51 21.83 -15.67
C SER A 531 -36.42 22.51 -14.85
N THR A 532 -36.53 22.42 -13.53
CA THR A 532 -35.48 22.78 -12.55
C THR A 532 -34.82 21.52 -11.99
N LEU A 533 -33.74 21.66 -11.20
CA LEU A 533 -33.07 20.50 -10.56
C LEU A 533 -34.02 19.66 -9.69
N ASN A 534 -35.10 20.23 -9.17
CA ASN A 534 -36.08 19.50 -8.35
C ASN A 534 -37.11 18.73 -9.19
N ASP A 535 -37.17 18.97 -10.50
CA ASP A 535 -38.06 18.25 -11.42
C ASP A 535 -37.39 16.99 -11.99
N PHE A 536 -36.05 16.92 -11.95
CA PHE A 536 -35.28 15.75 -12.37
C PHE A 536 -35.16 14.73 -11.23
N ALA A 537 -35.45 13.46 -11.50
CA ALA A 537 -35.35 12.39 -10.51
C ALA A 537 -34.67 11.15 -11.08
N PHE A 538 -33.74 10.59 -10.31
CA PHE A 538 -32.97 9.39 -10.64
C PHE A 538 -33.32 8.24 -9.70
N ARG A 539 -33.53 7.05 -10.26
CA ARG A 539 -33.81 5.83 -9.52
C ARG A 539 -32.97 4.67 -10.05
N LEU A 540 -32.44 3.87 -9.13
CA LEU A 540 -31.75 2.62 -9.41
C LEU A 540 -32.63 1.45 -8.97
N ASP A 541 -33.42 0.93 -9.87
CA ASP A 541 -34.30 -0.21 -9.60
C ASP A 541 -33.49 -1.51 -9.53
N ILE A 542 -33.43 -2.12 -8.33
CA ILE A 542 -32.71 -3.37 -8.06
C ILE A 542 -33.73 -4.44 -7.67
N PRO A 543 -33.89 -5.54 -8.43
CA PRO A 543 -34.88 -6.59 -8.15
C PRO A 543 -34.79 -7.18 -6.74
N LEU A 544 -33.57 -7.36 -6.21
CA LEU A 544 -33.35 -7.84 -4.85
C LEU A 544 -33.89 -6.86 -3.80
N MET A 545 -33.74 -5.55 -4.03
CA MET A 545 -34.26 -4.52 -3.12
C MET A 545 -35.79 -4.49 -3.16
N ASN A 546 -36.39 -4.56 -4.35
CA ASN A 546 -37.85 -4.62 -4.48
C ASN A 546 -38.40 -5.85 -3.77
N TRP A 547 -37.80 -7.03 -3.98
CA TRP A 547 -38.20 -8.25 -3.28
C TRP A 547 -38.14 -8.07 -1.76
N PHE A 548 -37.06 -7.47 -1.24
CA PHE A 548 -36.91 -7.19 0.19
C PHE A 548 -38.03 -6.28 0.71
N VAL A 549 -38.32 -5.19 0.00
CA VAL A 549 -39.40 -4.24 0.36
C VAL A 549 -40.77 -4.91 0.29
N ASP A 550 -41.09 -5.58 -0.81
CA ASP A 550 -42.42 -6.15 -1.10
C ASP A 550 -42.75 -7.39 -0.26
N LYS A 551 -41.73 -8.18 0.13
CA LYS A 551 -41.95 -9.43 0.87
C LYS A 551 -41.71 -9.33 2.37
N LEU A 552 -40.82 -8.44 2.81
CA LEU A 552 -40.44 -8.34 4.22
C LEU A 552 -40.95 -7.08 4.90
N ILE A 553 -41.06 -5.94 4.19
CA ILE A 553 -41.43 -4.66 4.81
C ILE A 553 -42.92 -4.38 4.65
N LEU A 554 -43.39 -4.23 3.41
CA LEU A 554 -44.75 -3.76 3.11
C LEU A 554 -45.88 -4.68 3.62
N PRO A 555 -45.74 -6.02 3.67
CA PRO A 555 -46.83 -6.88 4.14
C PRO A 555 -47.16 -6.76 5.63
N TYR A 556 -46.26 -6.18 6.44
CA TYR A 556 -46.38 -6.21 7.90
C TYR A 556 -46.30 -4.79 8.49
N ASN A 557 -47.43 -4.26 8.96
CA ASN A 557 -47.50 -2.91 9.54
C ASN A 557 -46.47 -2.66 10.67
N TRP A 558 -46.22 -3.67 11.52
CA TRP A 558 -45.24 -3.55 12.60
C TRP A 558 -43.80 -3.43 12.08
N VAL A 559 -43.47 -4.10 10.96
CA VAL A 559 -42.16 -3.97 10.29
C VAL A 559 -42.03 -2.60 9.66
N GLN A 560 -43.09 -2.10 9.02
CA GLN A 560 -43.11 -0.74 8.46
C GLN A 560 -42.83 0.31 9.54
N ILE A 561 -43.56 0.28 10.65
CA ILE A 561 -43.37 1.21 11.77
C ILE A 561 -41.95 1.08 12.34
N THR A 562 -41.44 -0.14 12.53
CA THR A 562 -40.08 -0.36 13.03
C THR A 562 -39.01 0.26 12.11
N MET A 563 -39.14 0.06 10.80
CA MET A 563 -38.22 0.63 9.80
C MET A 563 -38.32 2.15 9.73
N GLN A 564 -39.54 2.71 9.77
CA GLN A 564 -39.75 4.17 9.81
C GLN A 564 -39.11 4.81 11.04
N VAL A 565 -39.35 4.22 12.22
CA VAL A 565 -38.75 4.69 13.46
C VAL A 565 -37.23 4.64 13.37
N PHE A 566 -36.66 3.54 12.85
CA PHE A 566 -35.23 3.42 12.63
C PHE A 566 -34.68 4.51 11.70
N ILE A 567 -35.32 4.75 10.55
CA ILE A 567 -34.91 5.78 9.58
C ILE A 567 -34.91 7.15 10.23
N VAL A 568 -36.02 7.55 10.84
CA VAL A 568 -36.16 8.87 11.48
C VAL A 568 -35.14 9.08 12.60
N VAL A 569 -34.94 8.07 13.45
CA VAL A 569 -33.91 8.13 14.51
C VAL A 569 -32.52 8.21 13.90
N ALA A 570 -32.23 7.45 12.84
CA ALA A 570 -30.94 7.52 12.16
C ALA A 570 -30.68 8.91 11.56
N GLU A 571 -31.67 9.52 10.90
CA GLU A 571 -31.58 10.88 10.34
C GLU A 571 -31.24 11.93 11.41
N ILE A 572 -31.94 11.89 12.55
CA ILE A 572 -31.68 12.80 13.67
C ILE A 572 -30.29 12.58 14.26
N LEU A 573 -29.91 11.32 14.51
CA LEU A 573 -28.61 10.99 15.09
C LEU A 573 -27.46 11.37 14.16
N ILE A 574 -27.58 11.10 12.85
CA ILE A 574 -26.63 11.55 11.82
C ILE A 574 -26.54 13.06 11.83
N GLY A 575 -27.67 13.76 11.84
CA GLY A 575 -27.73 15.21 11.85
C GLY A 575 -26.97 15.83 13.01
N LEU A 576 -27.29 15.41 14.24
CA LEU A 576 -26.62 15.86 15.46
C LEU A 576 -25.13 15.50 15.49
N ALA A 577 -24.78 14.28 15.06
CA ALA A 577 -23.41 13.81 14.97
C ALA A 577 -22.56 14.66 14.01
N LEU A 578 -23.08 14.96 12.82
CA LEU A 578 -22.38 15.79 11.83
C LEU A 578 -22.26 17.25 12.28
N ILE A 579 -23.30 17.83 12.90
CA ILE A 579 -23.25 19.19 13.45
C ILE A 579 -22.17 19.29 14.54
N GLY A 580 -22.26 18.41 15.55
CA GLY A 580 -21.32 18.37 16.67
C GLY A 580 -19.92 17.85 16.29
N GLY A 581 -19.77 17.28 15.09
CA GLY A 581 -18.55 16.63 14.64
C GLY A 581 -18.15 15.43 15.52
N LEU A 582 -19.13 14.68 16.04
CA LEU A 582 -18.93 13.46 16.84
C LEU A 582 -19.30 12.25 16.00
N PHE A 583 -18.41 11.26 15.88
CA PHE A 583 -18.61 10.10 15.01
C PHE A 583 -18.90 10.51 13.55
N THR A 584 -18.19 11.52 13.03
CA THR A 584 -18.44 12.10 11.71
C THR A 584 -18.29 11.08 10.58
N THR A 585 -17.22 10.28 10.60
CA THR A 585 -16.97 9.26 9.58
C THR A 585 -18.09 8.20 9.49
N PRO A 586 -18.49 7.52 10.58
CA PRO A 586 -19.61 6.58 10.50
C PRO A 586 -20.93 7.28 10.17
N SER A 587 -21.21 8.49 10.68
CA SER A 587 -22.43 9.22 10.33
C SER A 587 -22.51 9.60 8.84
N ALA A 588 -21.38 10.02 8.26
CA ALA A 588 -21.28 10.26 6.82
C ALA A 588 -21.45 8.96 6.00
N ALA A 589 -20.89 7.84 6.47
CA ALA A 589 -21.08 6.55 5.82
C ALA A 589 -22.56 6.09 5.86
N VAL A 590 -23.23 6.22 7.00
CA VAL A 590 -24.66 5.88 7.12
C VAL A 590 -25.52 6.84 6.29
N SER A 591 -25.17 8.14 6.23
CA SER A 591 -25.81 9.10 5.32
C SER A 591 -25.77 8.62 3.86
N LEU A 592 -24.62 8.11 3.38
CA LEU A 592 -24.50 7.57 2.03
C LEU A 592 -25.33 6.30 1.83
N ILE A 593 -25.41 5.44 2.84
CA ILE A 593 -26.25 4.23 2.81
C ILE A 593 -27.74 4.62 2.71
N LEU A 594 -28.20 5.60 3.49
CA LEU A 594 -29.59 6.08 3.43
C LEU A 594 -29.91 6.70 2.07
N GLN A 595 -29.01 7.51 1.52
CA GLN A 595 -29.18 8.06 0.17
C GLN A 595 -29.23 6.96 -0.89
N PHE A 596 -28.34 5.97 -0.81
CA PHE A 596 -28.38 4.82 -1.71
C PHE A 596 -29.70 4.04 -1.60
N MET A 597 -30.21 3.86 -0.38
CA MET A 597 -31.52 3.25 -0.14
C MET A 597 -32.65 4.07 -0.79
N PHE A 598 -32.66 5.39 -0.66
CA PHE A 598 -33.63 6.25 -1.33
C PHE A 598 -33.53 6.17 -2.85
N VAL A 599 -32.30 6.20 -3.41
CA VAL A 599 -32.08 5.99 -4.85
C VAL A 599 -32.68 4.67 -5.33
N CYS A 600 -32.62 3.60 -4.51
CA CYS A 600 -33.14 2.30 -4.89
C CYS A 600 -34.66 2.16 -4.72
N THR A 601 -35.26 2.89 -3.79
CA THR A 601 -36.67 2.77 -3.41
C THR A 601 -37.53 3.85 -4.09
N THR A 602 -37.50 5.08 -3.56
CA THR A 602 -38.29 6.21 -4.06
C THR A 602 -37.65 6.94 -5.24
N GLY A 603 -36.37 6.70 -5.51
CA GLY A 603 -35.54 7.61 -6.29
C GLY A 603 -35.10 8.83 -5.48
N LEU A 604 -34.17 9.60 -6.04
CA LEU A 604 -33.73 10.89 -5.52
C LEU A 604 -33.87 11.97 -6.59
N TYR A 605 -34.38 13.12 -6.18
CA TYR A 605 -34.36 14.33 -7.00
C TYR A 605 -32.94 14.87 -7.14
N LEU A 606 -32.60 15.41 -8.31
CA LEU A 606 -31.26 15.93 -8.57
C LEU A 606 -30.90 17.09 -7.61
N GLY A 607 -31.90 17.84 -7.13
CA GLY A 607 -31.75 18.85 -6.09
C GLY A 607 -31.20 18.34 -4.75
N THR A 608 -31.24 17.04 -4.46
CA THR A 608 -30.68 16.45 -3.21
C THR A 608 -29.38 15.68 -3.43
N PHE A 609 -28.91 15.53 -4.67
CA PHE A 609 -27.66 14.81 -5.00
C PHE A 609 -26.42 15.43 -4.34
N TRP A 610 -26.44 16.73 -4.06
CA TRP A 610 -25.34 17.38 -3.33
C TRP A 610 -25.07 16.71 -1.98
N MET A 611 -26.08 16.11 -1.34
CA MET A 611 -25.90 15.41 -0.06
C MET A 611 -25.01 14.17 -0.20
N ILE A 612 -25.00 13.51 -1.37
CA ILE A 612 -24.10 12.38 -1.67
C ILE A 612 -22.67 12.88 -1.74
N PHE A 613 -22.42 13.92 -2.53
CA PHE A 613 -21.09 14.51 -2.64
C PHE A 613 -20.60 15.11 -1.31
N ALA A 614 -21.49 15.72 -0.54
CA ALA A 614 -21.20 16.21 0.81
C ALA A 614 -20.83 15.06 1.75
N GLY A 615 -21.61 13.97 1.75
CA GLY A 615 -21.33 12.77 2.55
C GLY A 615 -19.95 12.17 2.22
N ILE A 616 -19.59 12.09 0.94
CA ILE A 616 -18.26 11.66 0.49
C ILE A 616 -17.17 12.62 0.99
N ALA A 617 -17.37 13.92 0.82
CA ALA A 617 -16.38 14.94 1.18
C ALA A 617 -16.10 14.98 2.69
N VAL A 618 -17.11 14.77 3.54
CA VAL A 618 -16.96 14.81 5.00
C VAL A 618 -16.60 13.45 5.63
N LEU A 619 -16.47 12.40 4.82
CA LEU A 619 -16.20 11.04 5.28
C LEU A 619 -14.90 10.93 6.09
N ILE A 620 -13.85 11.68 5.69
CA ILE A 620 -12.51 11.57 6.29
C ILE A 620 -12.08 12.90 6.90
N GLY A 621 -11.88 12.91 8.21
CA GLY A 621 -11.18 13.99 8.92
C GLY A 621 -12.02 15.23 9.26
N ALA A 622 -13.19 15.40 8.65
CA ALA A 622 -14.05 16.58 8.86
C ALA A 622 -14.50 16.77 10.33
N GLY A 623 -14.64 15.69 11.09
CA GLY A 623 -15.03 15.75 12.51
C GLY A 623 -13.96 16.33 13.43
N ARG A 624 -12.68 16.25 13.06
CA ARG A 624 -11.58 16.70 13.93
C ARG A 624 -11.41 18.21 13.94
N VAL A 625 -11.98 18.91 12.98
CA VAL A 625 -11.87 20.37 12.85
C VAL A 625 -13.13 21.00 13.43
N PHE A 626 -12.99 21.76 14.52
CA PHE A 626 -14.13 22.33 15.25
C PHE A 626 -15.23 21.29 15.52
N GLY A 627 -14.86 20.09 16.00
CA GLY A 627 -15.79 19.01 16.26
C GLY A 627 -15.28 18.05 17.35
N LEU A 628 -16.20 17.32 17.95
CA LEU A 628 -15.94 16.47 19.12
C LEU A 628 -15.05 15.26 18.83
N ASP A 629 -14.94 14.83 17.57
CA ASP A 629 -14.02 13.76 17.14
C ASP A 629 -12.57 14.08 17.43
N TYR A 630 -12.22 15.37 17.56
CA TYR A 630 -10.90 15.79 18.03
C TYR A 630 -10.56 15.18 19.40
N TYR A 631 -11.55 15.06 20.29
CA TYR A 631 -11.39 14.52 21.64
C TYR A 631 -11.80 13.05 21.74
N ALA A 632 -12.93 12.67 21.14
CA ALA A 632 -13.53 11.35 21.29
C ALA A 632 -12.75 10.26 20.53
N MET A 633 -12.35 10.52 19.28
CA MET A 633 -11.72 9.49 18.44
C MET A 633 -10.36 9.02 18.97
N PRO A 634 -9.45 9.90 19.46
CA PRO A 634 -8.22 9.44 20.09
C PRO A 634 -8.47 8.54 21.31
N ALA A 635 -9.45 8.87 22.15
CA ALA A 635 -9.81 8.07 23.32
C ALA A 635 -10.39 6.70 22.91
N LEU A 636 -11.35 6.69 21.97
CA LEU A 636 -11.96 5.47 21.45
C LEU A 636 -10.91 4.54 20.84
N LYS A 637 -9.96 5.11 20.07
CA LYS A 637 -8.87 4.37 19.45
C LYS A 637 -7.94 3.71 20.47
N LYS A 638 -7.66 4.35 21.62
CA LYS A 638 -6.88 3.74 22.70
C LYS A 638 -7.55 2.47 23.24
N VAL A 639 -8.89 2.45 23.32
CA VAL A 639 -9.67 1.28 23.74
C VAL A 639 -9.73 0.24 22.63
N TRP A 640 -10.06 0.66 21.40
CA TRP A 640 -10.18 -0.20 20.22
C TRP A 640 -8.91 -1.02 19.96
N ARG A 641 -7.72 -0.39 20.09
CA ARG A 641 -6.41 -1.05 19.93
C ARG A 641 -6.12 -2.13 20.98
N LYS A 642 -6.88 -2.22 22.07
CA LYS A 642 -6.73 -3.27 23.09
C LYS A 642 -7.52 -4.53 22.76
N LEU A 643 -8.51 -4.45 21.86
CA LEU A 643 -9.37 -5.59 21.52
C LEU A 643 -8.56 -6.70 20.80
N PRO A 644 -8.65 -7.97 21.25
CA PRO A 644 -7.87 -9.07 20.68
C PRO A 644 -8.13 -9.30 19.19
N LEU A 645 -9.39 -9.16 18.74
CA LEU A 645 -9.77 -9.29 17.34
C LEU A 645 -9.05 -8.24 16.48
N ILE A 646 -9.07 -6.98 16.94
CA ILE A 646 -8.49 -5.82 16.25
C ILE A 646 -6.97 -5.90 16.18
N ARG A 647 -6.31 -6.32 17.28
CA ARG A 647 -4.85 -6.54 17.28
C ARG A 647 -4.42 -7.57 16.24
N LYS A 648 -5.21 -8.65 16.08
CA LYS A 648 -4.90 -9.76 15.17
C LYS A 648 -5.23 -9.45 13.71
N SER A 649 -6.33 -8.72 13.46
CA SER A 649 -6.77 -8.33 12.12
C SER A 649 -6.09 -7.06 11.61
N TYR A 650 -5.36 -6.35 12.47
CA TYR A 650 -4.75 -5.06 12.19
C TYR A 650 -5.76 -3.97 11.81
N LEU A 651 -7.05 -4.12 12.17
CA LEU A 651 -8.11 -3.14 11.86
C LEU A 651 -8.09 -1.93 12.82
N TYR A 652 -6.94 -1.29 12.93
CA TYR A 652 -6.76 -0.02 13.63
C TYR A 652 -5.87 0.85 12.76
N HIS A 653 -6.11 2.15 12.66
CA HIS A 653 -5.25 3.06 11.90
C HIS A 653 -4.55 4.02 12.86
N ASP A 654 -3.27 4.32 12.65
CA ASP A 654 -2.50 5.29 13.47
C ASP A 654 -2.65 6.75 12.98
#